data_AF-A0A5J4NDE2-F1
#
_entry.id   AF-A0A5J4NDE2-F1
#
_cell.length_a   1.000
_cell.length_b   1.000
_cell.length_c   1.000
_cell.angle_alpha   90.00
_cell.angle_beta   90.00
_cell.angle_gamma   90.00
#
_symmetry.space_group_name_H-M   'P 1'
#
loop_
_entity.id
_entity.type
_entity.pdbx_description
1 polymer ?
#
loop_
_entity_poly.entity_id
_entity_poly.type
_entity_poly.pdbx_seq_one_letter_code
_entity_poly.pdbx_strand_id
1 'polypeptide(L)'
;MAVGKFFKGLASAGAWACLDEFNRIDIEVLSVVAQQITTIQKAQQQLLDRFIFEGDELVLKPSCAVFITMNPGYAGRTELPDNLKALFRSVAMMVPDYALIAEISLFSFGFSDARLLSKKIVTTFRLSSEQLSTQDHYDFGMRAVKSVISAAGNLKRQNPDMDEDLICLRAIRDVNVPKFLSDDLKLFNGIVSDLFPNIRYLTEAPIDYGDLTTALKTSCGKMGLLDVEGFLHKCIQLFETTVVRHGLMLVGPTGSGKTKCYKVLRNALTSLREKPSPDGTFFQTVHTYVLNPKSITMGQLYGEFDMLTHEWTDGILSTLIRQGVNANNADKRWYVFDGPVDAVWTKNMSTVLNDNKKLCLSSGEIIKLTEEMTMMFEVTDLAVASPATVSRCGMVYLKPTILGLDPFVHCWIRKLPDAIFTHGDKMLALFDLYMKETLHFIRTETKEVIPTTDGQLCFSLLKMLECFFVTFIPKEATKSRLKKQQAEKTKNLKAPLCPMLANDRDCQVTEDVLVRIGQALESWFIFSLIWSFGATCTNEGRVKFDAYLRRKMKELKSVLPFPDEGTVYDYRFDDGGFLRTDNRDEDDEGVERKMSWVHWMYNVPELTIPPAIRYSDIIVPTIENVRSGHLIEMLLVAKKPVLCVGPTGTGKTMTIMNKLTRDMPKEYIPEFIIFSAKTTARQTQDLIDGKLDKRRKQVYGPPLGRFLVFFIDDLNMPALEVNGAQPPIELIRQWMDFSGWYDLKSIGEFRKLVDVNFIGAMGPQVPLLVVPFCQFL
;
A
#
# COMPACT_ATOMS: atom_id res chain seq x y z
N MET A 1 1.69 20.85 35.97
CA MET A 1 0.57 20.49 36.88
C MET A 1 0.41 18.99 37.13
N ALA A 2 0.42 18.10 36.12
CA ALA A 2 0.20 16.66 36.35
C ALA A 2 1.33 15.97 37.15
N VAL A 3 2.60 16.30 36.86
CA VAL A 3 3.78 15.66 37.47
C VAL A 3 3.93 16.00 38.96
N GLY A 4 3.64 17.23 39.35
CA GLY A 4 3.63 17.64 40.76
C GLY A 4 2.63 16.82 41.59
N LYS A 5 1.39 16.65 41.10
CA LYS A 5 0.38 15.79 41.75
C LYS A 5 0.84 14.34 41.89
N PHE A 6 1.52 13.80 40.88
CA PHE A 6 2.09 12.45 40.93
C PHE A 6 3.11 12.30 42.07
N PHE A 7 4.07 13.23 42.17
CA PHE A 7 5.08 13.20 43.23
C PHE A 7 4.52 13.47 44.63
N LYS A 8 3.47 14.30 44.76
CA LYS A 8 2.70 14.46 46.01
C LYS A 8 2.14 13.12 46.49
N GLY A 9 1.54 12.37 45.56
CA GLY A 9 1.03 11.01 45.82
C GLY A 9 2.16 10.03 46.19
N LEU A 10 3.28 10.08 45.48
CA LEU A 10 4.44 9.20 45.74
C LEU A 10 4.99 9.38 47.16
N ALA A 11 5.24 10.62 47.57
CA ALA A 11 5.79 10.96 48.89
C ALA A 11 4.82 10.58 50.02
N SER A 12 3.53 10.84 49.83
CA SER A 12 2.49 10.55 50.84
C SER A 12 2.16 9.07 50.95
N ALA A 13 2.22 8.33 49.84
CA ALA A 13 1.95 6.89 49.80
C ALA A 13 3.15 6.05 50.25
N GLY A 14 4.38 6.57 50.10
CA GLY A 14 5.60 5.81 50.37
C GLY A 14 5.91 4.77 49.28
N ALA A 15 5.38 4.97 48.07
CA ALA A 15 5.48 4.02 46.96
C ALA A 15 6.79 4.20 46.18
N TRP A 16 7.14 3.18 45.39
CA TRP A 16 8.28 3.25 44.46
C TRP A 16 7.76 3.54 43.06
N ALA A 17 8.37 4.52 42.39
CA ALA A 17 8.08 4.85 41.00
C ALA A 17 9.26 4.47 40.12
N CYS A 18 9.00 3.70 39.05
CA CYS A 18 9.97 3.48 37.98
C CYS A 18 9.49 4.23 36.73
N LEU A 19 10.20 5.30 36.36
CA LEU A 19 9.89 6.13 35.21
C LEU A 19 10.65 5.59 33.99
N ASP A 20 9.89 5.03 33.04
CA ASP A 20 10.46 4.39 31.87
C ASP A 20 10.87 5.43 30.80
N GLU A 21 12.02 5.20 30.17
CA GLU A 21 12.61 6.04 29.11
C GLU A 21 12.65 7.54 29.47
N PHE A 22 13.09 7.85 30.68
CA PHE A 22 13.04 9.20 31.25
C PHE A 22 13.77 10.25 30.40
N ASN A 23 14.75 9.80 29.62
CA ASN A 23 15.52 10.62 28.70
C ASN A 23 14.82 10.94 27.35
N ARG A 24 13.51 10.69 27.25
CA ARG A 24 12.64 11.18 26.17
C ARG A 24 11.95 12.51 26.47
N ILE A 25 12.04 12.99 27.72
CA ILE A 25 11.41 14.23 28.15
C ILE A 25 12.31 15.42 27.77
N ASP A 26 11.69 16.53 27.36
CA ASP A 26 12.41 17.77 27.06
C ASP A 26 13.21 18.27 28.27
N ILE A 27 14.38 18.84 28.00
CA ILE A 27 15.35 19.27 29.03
C ILE A 27 14.74 20.30 29.99
N GLU A 28 13.87 21.18 29.50
CA GLU A 28 13.18 22.19 30.30
C GLU A 28 12.27 21.55 31.36
N VAL A 29 11.49 20.53 30.96
CA VAL A 29 10.59 19.80 31.86
C VAL A 29 11.39 18.94 32.84
N LEU A 30 12.47 18.30 32.36
CA LEU A 30 13.38 17.52 33.20
C LEU A 30 13.97 18.36 34.35
N SER A 31 14.26 19.64 34.10
CA SER A 31 14.81 20.55 35.11
C SER A 31 13.81 20.81 36.24
N VAL A 32 12.54 20.99 35.93
CA VAL A 32 11.47 21.14 36.94
C VAL A 32 11.29 19.85 37.75
N VAL A 33 11.31 18.69 37.07
CA VAL A 33 11.21 17.39 37.74
C VAL A 33 12.43 17.13 38.64
N ALA A 34 13.63 17.54 38.22
CA ALA A 34 14.84 17.45 39.02
C ALA A 34 14.68 18.18 40.36
N GLN A 35 14.13 19.40 40.31
CA GLN A 35 13.89 20.20 41.50
C GLN A 35 12.89 19.53 42.45
N GLN A 36 11.80 18.99 41.90
CA GLN A 36 10.79 18.24 42.67
C GLN A 36 11.41 17.01 43.36
N ILE A 37 12.17 16.19 42.64
CA ILE A 37 12.83 15.00 43.21
C ILE A 37 13.84 15.42 44.30
N THR A 38 14.60 16.49 44.06
CA THR A 38 15.58 17.01 45.03
C THR A 38 14.90 17.43 46.34
N THR A 39 13.74 18.09 46.30
CA THR A 39 13.00 18.50 47.50
C THR A 39 12.59 17.29 48.33
N ILE A 40 12.10 16.22 47.69
CA ILE A 40 11.72 14.97 48.36
C ILE A 40 12.96 14.29 48.96
N GLN A 41 14.03 14.14 48.19
CA GLN A 41 15.27 13.51 48.65
C GLN A 41 15.91 14.26 49.84
N LYS A 42 15.91 15.60 49.81
CA LYS A 42 16.40 16.41 50.94
C LYS A 42 15.56 16.21 52.19
N ALA A 43 14.23 16.17 52.05
CA ALA A 43 13.34 15.90 53.19
C ALA A 43 13.58 14.50 53.78
N GLN A 44 13.85 13.50 52.93
CA GLN A 44 14.23 12.15 53.38
C GLN A 44 15.60 12.13 54.08
N GLN A 45 16.61 12.82 53.53
CA GLN A 45 17.94 12.92 54.13
C GLN A 45 17.92 13.64 55.48
N GLN A 46 17.03 14.60 55.64
CA GLN A 46 16.80 15.33 56.90
C GLN A 46 15.88 14.58 57.87
N LEU A 47 15.34 13.42 57.48
CA LEU A 47 14.43 12.61 58.30
C LEU A 47 13.18 13.40 58.76
N LEU A 48 12.61 14.23 57.88
CA LEU A 48 11.41 14.99 58.19
C LEU A 48 10.15 14.12 58.05
N ASP A 49 9.25 14.16 59.04
CA ASP A 49 7.93 13.49 58.95
C ASP A 49 6.94 14.28 58.07
N ARG A 50 7.15 15.59 57.97
CA ARG A 50 6.37 16.50 57.13
C ARG A 50 7.26 17.53 56.46
N PHE A 51 6.93 17.89 55.23
CA PHE A 51 7.69 18.86 54.46
C PHE A 51 6.78 19.62 53.50
N ILE A 52 7.23 20.81 53.09
CA ILE A 52 6.51 21.63 52.12
C ILE A 52 6.95 21.23 50.71
N PHE A 53 6.00 20.86 49.86
CA PHE A 53 6.23 20.50 48.47
C PHE A 53 5.27 21.27 47.56
N GLU A 54 5.82 22.11 46.67
CA GLU A 54 5.05 23.00 45.79
C GLU A 54 3.97 23.81 46.52
N GLY A 55 4.30 24.32 47.71
CA GLY A 55 3.40 25.15 48.53
C GLY A 55 2.43 24.38 49.44
N ASP A 56 2.32 23.06 49.29
CA ASP A 56 1.47 22.22 50.15
C ASP A 56 2.29 21.48 51.20
N GLU A 57 1.77 21.38 52.44
CA GLU A 57 2.35 20.55 53.50
C GLU A 57 1.97 19.08 53.29
N LEU A 58 2.98 18.21 53.15
CA LEU A 58 2.79 16.77 52.91
C LEU A 58 3.38 15.95 54.05
N VAL A 59 2.74 14.81 54.34
CA VAL A 59 3.33 13.75 55.16
C VAL A 59 4.33 12.98 54.31
N LEU A 60 5.57 12.87 54.76
CA LEU A 60 6.60 12.10 54.08
C LEU A 60 6.65 10.67 54.63
N LYS A 61 6.47 9.69 53.76
CA LYS A 61 6.80 8.29 54.09
C LYS A 61 8.20 7.96 53.57
N PRO A 62 9.17 7.63 54.44
CA PRO A 62 10.56 7.41 54.05
C PRO A 62 10.77 6.32 52.99
N SER A 63 9.82 5.40 52.85
CA SER A 63 9.87 4.33 51.86
C SER A 63 9.75 4.79 50.41
N CYS A 64 9.37 6.05 50.13
CA CYS A 64 9.24 6.49 48.74
C CYS A 64 10.59 6.50 48.00
N ALA A 65 10.60 6.02 46.75
CA ALA A 65 11.80 6.00 45.92
C ALA A 65 11.47 6.25 44.45
N VAL A 66 12.42 6.84 43.72
CA VAL A 66 12.30 7.12 42.29
C VAL A 66 13.44 6.42 41.55
N PHE A 67 13.06 5.58 40.59
CA PHE A 67 13.93 4.91 39.65
C PHE A 67 13.64 5.45 38.26
N ILE A 68 14.68 5.56 37.44
CA ILE A 68 14.56 5.97 36.05
C ILE A 68 15.23 4.93 35.17
N THR A 69 14.64 4.65 34.00
CA THR A 69 15.33 3.91 32.95
C THR A 69 15.75 4.87 31.85
N MET A 70 16.90 4.58 31.25
CA MET A 70 17.42 5.30 30.11
C MET A 70 18.06 4.30 29.16
N ASN A 71 17.82 4.41 27.86
CA ASN A 71 18.67 3.71 26.90
C ASN A 71 19.39 4.74 26.02
N PRO A 72 20.67 5.02 26.29
CA PRO A 72 21.48 5.96 25.51
C PRO A 72 21.67 5.45 24.07
N GLY A 73 21.93 6.37 23.13
CA GLY A 73 22.25 6.04 21.73
C GLY A 73 21.07 5.77 20.79
N TYR A 74 19.82 5.84 21.25
CA TYR A 74 18.64 5.76 20.38
C TYR A 74 18.18 7.15 19.93
N ALA A 75 17.68 7.25 18.69
CA ALA A 75 17.19 8.50 18.11
C ALA A 75 16.07 9.15 18.96
N GLY A 76 16.12 10.47 19.10
CA GLY A 76 15.15 11.25 19.88
C GLY A 76 15.28 11.09 21.40
N ARG A 77 16.44 10.68 21.90
CA ARG A 77 16.75 10.62 23.33
C ARG A 77 17.93 11.53 23.65
N THR A 78 17.78 12.33 24.70
CA THR A 78 18.81 13.25 25.17
C THR A 78 19.66 12.58 26.24
N GLU A 79 20.87 13.11 26.46
CA GLU A 79 21.56 12.81 27.71
C GLU A 79 20.92 13.59 28.85
N LEU A 80 20.90 13.00 30.04
CA LEU A 80 20.44 13.69 31.23
C LEU A 80 21.41 14.82 31.58
N PRO A 81 20.91 16.01 31.95
CA PRO A 81 21.72 17.06 32.54
C PRO A 81 22.49 16.58 33.79
N ASP A 82 23.69 17.10 34.02
CA ASP A 82 24.58 16.62 35.09
C ASP A 82 24.00 16.81 36.50
N ASN A 83 23.27 17.91 36.72
CA ASN A 83 22.54 18.17 37.97
C ASN A 83 21.49 17.08 38.28
N LEU A 84 20.87 16.52 37.23
CA LEU A 84 19.89 15.44 37.36
C LEU A 84 20.58 14.08 37.49
N LYS A 85 21.67 13.84 36.74
CA LYS A 85 22.51 12.64 36.88
C LYS A 85 23.00 12.47 38.33
N ALA A 86 23.37 13.57 38.99
CA ALA A 86 23.82 13.57 40.38
C ALA A 86 22.77 13.11 41.41
N LEU A 87 21.47 13.17 41.08
CA LEU A 87 20.38 12.74 41.97
C LEU A 87 20.17 11.22 41.97
N PHE A 88 20.78 10.50 41.02
CA PHE A 88 20.56 9.08 40.82
C PHE A 88 21.85 8.28 40.94
N ARG A 89 21.72 7.03 41.40
CA ARG A 89 22.78 6.04 41.34
C ARG A 89 22.65 5.25 40.05
N SER A 90 23.69 5.28 39.21
CA SER A 90 23.73 4.52 37.97
C SER A 90 23.81 3.01 38.24
N VAL A 91 22.95 2.24 37.57
CA VAL A 91 22.97 0.77 37.57
C VAL A 91 23.01 0.31 36.12
N ALA A 92 24.04 -0.44 35.74
CA ALA A 92 24.16 -1.00 34.41
C ALA A 92 23.40 -2.33 34.35
N MET A 93 22.31 -2.37 33.59
CA MET A 93 21.56 -3.59 33.30
C MET A 93 22.14 -4.24 32.03
N MET A 94 22.81 -5.38 32.20
CA MET A 94 23.36 -6.14 31.06
C MET A 94 22.26 -6.93 30.34
N VAL A 95 22.58 -7.41 29.13
CA VAL A 95 21.66 -8.26 28.33
C VAL A 95 21.29 -9.50 29.16
N PRO A 96 19.99 -9.79 29.35
CA PRO A 96 19.57 -10.93 30.15
C PRO A 96 19.85 -12.26 29.43
N ASP A 97 19.97 -13.35 30.19
CA ASP A 97 20.10 -14.69 29.62
C ASP A 97 18.76 -15.15 29.03
N TYR A 98 18.68 -15.13 27.69
CA TYR A 98 17.48 -15.53 26.96
C TYR A 98 17.14 -17.01 27.17
N ALA A 99 18.13 -17.88 27.39
CA ALA A 99 17.90 -19.31 27.55
C ALA A 99 17.22 -19.60 28.89
N LEU A 100 17.67 -18.93 29.96
CA LEU A 100 17.05 -19.05 31.28
C LEU A 100 15.60 -18.56 31.27
N ILE A 101 15.34 -17.40 30.64
CA ILE A 101 13.97 -16.86 30.55
C ILE A 101 13.08 -17.79 29.72
N ALA A 102 13.60 -18.30 28.60
CA ALA A 102 12.87 -19.23 27.74
C ALA A 102 12.55 -20.55 28.46
N GLU A 103 13.50 -21.09 29.23
CA GLU A 103 13.32 -22.31 30.03
C GLU A 103 12.20 -22.15 31.06
N ILE A 104 12.25 -21.09 31.87
CA ILE A 104 11.22 -20.80 32.88
C ILE A 104 9.85 -20.59 32.22
N SER A 105 9.82 -19.89 31.09
CA SER A 105 8.57 -19.63 30.36
C SER A 105 7.97 -20.90 29.79
N LEU A 106 8.77 -21.78 29.17
CA LEU A 106 8.32 -23.06 28.64
C LEU A 106 7.80 -23.98 29.76
N PHE A 107 8.48 -24.05 30.92
CA PHE A 107 7.96 -24.77 32.07
C PHE A 107 6.59 -24.26 32.51
N SER A 108 6.37 -22.94 32.48
CA SER A 108 5.06 -22.35 32.82
C SER A 108 3.93 -22.77 31.86
N PHE A 109 4.26 -23.18 30.64
CA PHE A 109 3.32 -23.73 29.65
C PHE A 109 3.15 -25.25 29.72
N GLY A 110 3.84 -25.94 30.63
CA GLY A 110 3.74 -27.39 30.83
C GLY A 110 4.67 -28.23 29.95
N PHE A 111 5.77 -27.65 29.46
CA PHE A 111 6.82 -28.41 28.78
C PHE A 111 7.67 -29.18 29.79
N SER A 112 7.94 -30.44 29.51
CA SER A 112 8.78 -31.32 30.33
C SER A 112 10.26 -31.12 30.01
N ASP A 113 10.60 -30.99 28.73
CA ASP A 113 11.98 -30.90 28.23
C ASP A 113 12.43 -29.44 27.95
N ALA A 114 11.85 -28.50 28.69
CA ALA A 114 12.00 -27.05 28.51
C ALA A 114 13.46 -26.57 28.45
N ARG A 115 14.36 -27.23 29.20
CA ARG A 115 15.79 -26.87 29.26
C ARG A 115 16.55 -27.15 27.96
N LEU A 116 16.20 -28.24 27.27
CA LEU A 116 16.81 -28.55 25.97
C LEU A 116 16.22 -27.63 24.89
N LEU A 117 14.90 -27.47 24.90
CA LEU A 117 14.15 -26.66 23.94
C LEU A 117 14.55 -25.18 24.00
N SER A 118 14.76 -24.62 25.19
CA SER A 118 15.18 -23.22 25.36
C SER A 118 16.51 -22.94 24.68
N LYS A 119 17.49 -23.83 24.85
CA LYS A 119 18.80 -23.73 24.20
C LYS A 119 18.68 -23.85 22.68
N LYS A 120 17.84 -24.74 22.17
CA LYS A 120 17.60 -24.86 20.73
C LYS A 120 16.98 -23.59 20.15
N ILE A 121 15.93 -23.03 20.80
CA ILE A 121 15.27 -21.79 20.37
C ILE A 121 16.28 -20.63 20.33
N VAL A 122 16.99 -20.38 21.44
CA VAL A 122 17.94 -19.26 21.52
C VAL A 122 19.09 -19.43 20.51
N THR A 123 19.59 -20.66 20.34
CA THR A 123 20.63 -20.96 19.35
C THR A 123 20.13 -20.72 17.92
N THR A 124 18.88 -21.09 17.61
CA THR A 124 18.25 -20.82 16.31
C THR A 124 18.24 -19.32 16.02
N PHE A 125 17.82 -18.50 16.98
CA PHE A 125 17.78 -17.04 16.82
C PHE A 125 19.18 -16.42 16.72
N ARG A 126 20.14 -16.89 17.51
CA ARG A 126 21.54 -16.45 17.43
C ARG A 126 22.14 -16.75 16.06
N LEU A 127 22.07 -17.99 15.60
CA LEU A 127 22.58 -18.38 14.27
C LEU A 127 21.85 -17.64 13.15
N SER A 128 20.54 -17.44 13.28
CA SER A 128 19.77 -16.66 12.31
C SER A 128 20.25 -15.20 12.24
N SER A 129 20.60 -14.59 13.38
CA SER A 129 21.14 -13.22 13.40
C SER A 129 22.56 -13.09 12.84
N GLU A 130 23.34 -14.16 12.88
CA GLU A 130 24.73 -14.20 12.40
C GLU A 130 24.85 -14.60 10.93
N GLN A 131 23.96 -15.46 10.43
CA GLN A 131 24.08 -16.08 9.10
C GLN A 131 23.09 -15.54 8.05
N LEU A 132 21.93 -15.01 8.47
CA LEU A 132 20.95 -14.48 7.52
C LEU A 132 21.34 -13.06 7.08
N SER A 133 20.77 -12.63 5.95
CA SER A 133 20.98 -11.25 5.48
C SER A 133 20.40 -10.21 6.45
N THR A 134 21.04 -9.03 6.51
CA THR A 134 20.51 -7.90 7.31
C THR A 134 19.34 -7.26 6.59
N GLN A 135 18.16 -7.23 7.23
CA GLN A 135 16.94 -6.62 6.71
C GLN A 135 16.23 -5.79 7.79
N ASP A 136 15.55 -4.70 7.42
CA ASP A 136 14.86 -3.80 8.38
C ASP A 136 13.71 -4.48 9.15
N HIS A 137 13.14 -5.54 8.56
CA HIS A 137 12.01 -6.27 9.11
C HIS A 137 12.42 -7.53 9.88
N TYR A 138 13.73 -7.81 10.00
CA TYR A 138 14.23 -8.95 10.77
C TYR A 138 14.36 -8.56 12.25
N ASP A 139 13.77 -9.36 13.12
CA ASP A 139 13.87 -9.20 14.58
C ASP A 139 14.26 -10.54 15.20
N PHE A 140 15.44 -10.55 15.82
CA PHE A 140 15.99 -11.68 16.57
C PHE A 140 16.14 -11.38 18.07
N GLY A 141 15.51 -10.30 18.56
CA GLY A 141 15.55 -9.91 19.96
C GLY A 141 14.63 -10.76 20.86
N MET A 142 14.66 -10.48 22.17
CA MET A 142 13.90 -11.24 23.17
C MET A 142 12.37 -11.24 22.93
N ARG A 143 11.84 -10.23 22.25
CA ARG A 143 10.40 -10.18 21.91
C ARG A 143 10.03 -11.22 20.86
N ALA A 144 10.90 -11.43 19.87
CA ALA A 144 10.72 -12.50 18.88
C ALA A 144 10.77 -13.87 19.56
N VAL A 145 11.74 -14.08 20.46
CA VAL A 145 11.85 -15.30 21.29
C VAL A 145 10.60 -15.53 22.13
N LYS A 146 10.11 -14.51 22.85
CA LYS A 146 8.86 -14.58 23.64
C LYS A 146 7.65 -14.95 22.78
N SER A 147 7.60 -14.46 21.54
CA SER A 147 6.50 -14.74 20.63
C SER A 147 6.48 -16.19 20.17
N VAL A 148 7.65 -16.77 19.88
CA VAL A 148 7.78 -18.20 19.59
C VAL A 148 7.37 -19.04 20.79
N ILE A 149 7.81 -18.69 22.00
CA ILE A 149 7.45 -19.41 23.23
C ILE A 149 5.93 -19.35 23.47
N SER A 150 5.31 -18.18 23.26
CA SER A 150 3.87 -18.01 23.42
C SER A 150 3.08 -18.83 22.38
N ALA A 151 3.55 -18.87 21.13
CA ALA A 151 2.97 -19.71 20.09
C ALA A 151 3.12 -21.21 20.41
N ALA A 152 4.30 -21.64 20.86
CA ALA A 152 4.54 -23.02 21.30
C ALA A 152 3.64 -23.40 22.49
N GLY A 153 3.45 -22.51 23.46
CA GLY A 153 2.55 -22.71 24.59
C GLY A 153 1.08 -22.84 24.16
N ASN A 154 0.63 -22.04 23.20
CA ASN A 154 -0.71 -22.18 22.61
C ASN A 154 -0.89 -23.53 21.91
N LEU A 155 0.08 -23.92 21.09
CA LEU A 155 0.07 -25.19 20.38
C LEU A 155 0.08 -26.40 21.32
N LYS A 156 0.85 -26.34 22.42
CA LYS A 156 0.85 -27.38 23.47
C LYS A 156 -0.49 -27.50 24.18
N ARG A 157 -1.19 -26.38 24.41
CA ARG A 157 -2.55 -26.39 24.96
C ARG A 157 -3.58 -26.99 24.01
N GLN A 158 -3.45 -26.72 22.71
CA GLN A 158 -4.33 -27.27 21.69
C GLN A 158 -4.07 -28.77 21.46
N ASN A 159 -2.80 -29.20 21.51
CA ASN A 159 -2.36 -30.56 21.26
C ASN A 159 -1.47 -31.07 22.42
N PRO A 160 -2.05 -31.51 23.54
CA PRO A 160 -1.28 -31.89 24.73
C PRO A 160 -0.31 -33.06 24.53
N ASP A 161 -0.72 -34.05 23.72
CA ASP A 161 0.01 -35.31 23.51
C ASP A 161 1.07 -35.24 22.40
N MET A 162 1.14 -34.12 21.68
CA MET A 162 2.10 -33.94 20.58
C MET A 162 3.52 -33.77 21.15
N ASP A 163 4.49 -34.32 20.41
CA ASP A 163 5.91 -34.23 20.74
C ASP A 163 6.35 -32.76 20.93
N GLU A 164 7.08 -32.50 22.02
CA GLU A 164 7.44 -31.14 22.43
C GLU A 164 8.46 -30.51 21.48
N ASP A 165 9.41 -31.30 20.95
CA ASP A 165 10.36 -30.85 19.93
C ASP A 165 9.60 -30.46 18.64
N LEU A 166 8.59 -31.24 18.24
CA LEU A 166 7.76 -30.95 17.08
C LEU A 166 6.90 -29.68 17.26
N ILE A 167 6.29 -29.49 18.43
CA ILE A 167 5.55 -28.25 18.76
C ILE A 167 6.47 -27.04 18.69
N CYS A 168 7.66 -27.15 19.29
CA CYS A 168 8.66 -26.09 19.30
C CYS A 168 9.09 -25.73 17.87
N LEU A 169 9.43 -26.74 17.06
CA LEU A 169 9.82 -26.56 15.67
C LEU A 169 8.73 -25.87 14.85
N ARG A 170 7.46 -26.29 15.02
CA ARG A 170 6.32 -25.66 14.35
C ARG A 170 6.18 -24.20 14.74
N ALA A 171 6.25 -23.88 16.03
CA ALA A 171 6.18 -22.49 16.51
C ALA A 171 7.32 -21.61 15.95
N ILE A 172 8.55 -22.13 15.85
CA ILE A 172 9.68 -21.41 15.25
C ILE A 172 9.39 -21.13 13.77
N ARG A 173 8.87 -22.10 13.02
CA ARG A 173 8.57 -21.95 11.59
C ARG A 173 7.42 -20.98 11.35
N ASP A 174 6.29 -21.15 12.05
CA ASP A 174 5.08 -20.34 11.87
C ASP A 174 5.37 -18.84 12.12
N VAL A 175 6.21 -18.53 13.11
CA VAL A 175 6.56 -17.14 13.44
C VAL A 175 7.59 -16.52 12.50
N ASN A 176 8.50 -17.30 11.91
CA ASN A 176 9.67 -16.75 11.19
C ASN A 176 9.64 -16.95 9.67
N VAL A 177 9.10 -18.06 9.17
CA VAL A 177 8.99 -18.31 7.72
C VAL A 177 8.25 -17.20 6.96
N PRO A 178 7.16 -16.59 7.50
CA PRO A 178 6.50 -15.49 6.81
C PRO A 178 7.37 -14.24 6.64
N LYS A 179 8.42 -14.08 7.46
CA LYS A 179 9.30 -12.91 7.48
C LYS A 179 10.44 -12.98 6.47
N PHE A 180 10.98 -14.17 6.24
CA PHE A 180 12.25 -14.33 5.54
C PHE A 180 12.15 -14.23 4.02
N LEU A 181 13.24 -13.77 3.41
CA LEU A 181 13.46 -13.79 1.98
C LEU A 181 13.66 -15.23 1.47
N SER A 182 13.44 -15.43 0.16
CA SER A 182 13.54 -16.76 -0.47
C SER A 182 14.92 -17.43 -0.31
N ASP A 183 15.99 -16.65 -0.31
CA ASP A 183 17.35 -17.18 -0.19
C ASP A 183 17.72 -17.44 1.27
N ASP A 184 17.29 -16.58 2.18
CA ASP A 184 17.42 -16.76 3.63
C ASP A 184 16.60 -17.96 4.14
N LEU A 185 15.46 -18.27 3.51
CA LEU A 185 14.70 -19.49 3.84
C LEU A 185 15.51 -20.77 3.65
N LYS A 186 16.43 -20.81 2.67
CA LYS A 186 17.29 -21.99 2.45
C LYS A 186 18.29 -22.13 3.60
N LEU A 187 18.91 -21.03 4.02
CA LEU A 187 19.85 -20.98 5.14
C LEU A 187 19.15 -21.34 6.46
N PHE A 188 17.98 -20.73 6.72
CA PHE A 188 17.17 -21.01 7.89
C PHE A 188 16.75 -22.47 7.98
N ASN A 189 16.34 -23.08 6.87
CA ASN A 189 16.01 -24.51 6.83
C ASN A 189 17.24 -25.41 7.12
N GLY A 190 18.45 -24.95 6.79
CA GLY A 190 19.72 -25.61 7.18
C GLY A 190 19.98 -25.52 8.68
N ILE A 191 19.86 -24.33 9.27
CA ILE A 191 19.98 -24.11 10.72
C ILE A 191 18.99 -24.99 11.48
N VAL A 192 17.75 -25.04 11.00
CA VAL A 192 16.68 -25.87 11.57
C VAL A 192 17.00 -27.36 11.45
N SER A 193 17.55 -27.83 10.33
CA SER A 193 17.90 -29.25 10.18
C SER A 193 19.02 -29.69 11.11
N ASP A 194 19.98 -28.81 11.38
CA ASP A 194 21.10 -29.11 12.28
C ASP A 194 20.64 -29.18 13.75
N LEU A 195 19.67 -28.35 14.14
CA LEU A 195 19.15 -28.31 15.51
C LEU A 195 18.01 -29.32 15.77
N PHE A 196 17.27 -29.72 14.74
CA PHE A 196 16.13 -30.66 14.82
C PHE A 196 16.23 -31.78 13.74
N PRO A 197 17.25 -32.65 13.81
CA PRO A 197 17.56 -33.60 12.73
C PRO A 197 16.48 -34.68 12.51
N ASN A 198 15.80 -35.13 13.56
CA ASN A 198 14.91 -36.31 13.52
C ASN A 198 13.43 -35.99 13.22
N ILE A 199 13.05 -34.72 13.08
CA ILE A 199 11.63 -34.30 13.17
C ILE A 199 11.19 -33.46 11.94
N ARG A 200 12.13 -33.14 11.03
CA ARG A 200 11.88 -32.31 9.84
C ARG A 200 10.74 -32.84 8.95
N TYR A 201 10.73 -34.14 8.66
CA TYR A 201 9.76 -34.76 7.75
C TYR A 201 8.30 -34.70 8.27
N LEU A 202 8.11 -34.58 9.58
CA LEU A 202 6.79 -34.47 10.21
C LEU A 202 6.20 -33.04 10.10
N THR A 203 7.04 -32.03 9.94
CA THR A 203 6.60 -30.63 9.70
C THR A 203 6.40 -30.27 8.23
N GLU A 204 6.77 -31.16 7.31
CA GLU A 204 6.51 -31.00 5.88
C GLU A 204 5.12 -31.53 5.47
N ALA A 205 4.40 -32.19 6.38
CA ALA A 205 2.99 -32.50 6.19
C ALA A 205 2.19 -31.19 6.16
N PRO A 206 1.58 -30.80 5.02
CA PRO A 206 0.79 -29.59 4.96
C PRO A 206 -0.38 -29.74 5.93
N ILE A 207 -0.56 -28.76 6.82
CA ILE A 207 -1.77 -28.64 7.62
C ILE A 207 -2.93 -28.52 6.63
N ASP A 208 -3.88 -29.45 6.69
CA ASP A 208 -5.03 -29.41 5.80
C ASP A 208 -5.97 -28.29 6.23
N TYR A 209 -5.71 -27.09 5.72
CA TYR A 209 -6.62 -25.95 5.79
C TYR A 209 -7.77 -26.09 4.79
N GLY A 210 -8.13 -27.29 4.34
CA GLY A 210 -8.93 -27.58 3.15
C GLY A 210 -10.16 -26.69 2.95
N ASP A 211 -10.93 -26.44 4.01
CA ASP A 211 -12.08 -25.52 3.96
C ASP A 211 -11.68 -24.06 3.68
N LEU A 212 -10.64 -23.56 4.35
CA LEU A 212 -10.07 -22.23 4.14
C LEU A 212 -9.42 -22.12 2.76
N THR A 213 -8.63 -23.11 2.34
CA THR A 213 -8.01 -23.14 1.00
C THR A 213 -9.07 -23.14 -0.10
N THR A 214 -10.14 -23.91 0.06
CA THR A 214 -11.27 -23.95 -0.88
C THR A 214 -12.01 -22.61 -0.92
N ALA A 215 -12.22 -21.98 0.24
CA ALA A 215 -12.84 -20.65 0.32
C ALA A 215 -11.95 -19.56 -0.30
N LEU A 216 -10.62 -19.63 -0.12
CA LEU A 216 -9.66 -18.72 -0.75
C LEU A 216 -9.70 -18.87 -2.28
N LYS A 217 -9.65 -20.09 -2.81
CA LYS A 217 -9.79 -20.35 -4.26
C LYS A 217 -11.11 -19.82 -4.81
N THR A 218 -12.21 -20.07 -4.11
CA THR A 218 -13.54 -19.57 -4.48
C THR A 218 -13.60 -18.03 -4.45
N SER A 219 -12.98 -17.41 -3.45
CA SER A 219 -12.88 -15.96 -3.30
C SER A 219 -12.06 -15.33 -4.43
N CYS A 220 -10.92 -15.93 -4.80
CA CYS A 220 -10.13 -15.54 -5.96
C CYS A 220 -10.98 -15.58 -7.25
N GLY A 221 -11.70 -16.68 -7.50
CA GLY A 221 -12.58 -16.81 -8.65
C GLY A 221 -13.67 -15.73 -8.71
N LYS A 222 -14.37 -15.46 -7.58
CA LYS A 222 -15.38 -14.40 -7.48
C LYS A 222 -14.81 -13.00 -7.73
N MET A 223 -13.55 -12.76 -7.38
CA MET A 223 -12.86 -11.49 -7.62
C MET A 223 -12.21 -11.39 -9.01
N GLY A 224 -12.32 -12.44 -9.84
CA GLY A 224 -11.66 -12.51 -11.15
C GLY A 224 -10.14 -12.58 -11.05
N LEU A 225 -9.62 -13.22 -10.00
CA LEU A 225 -8.19 -13.44 -9.75
C LEU A 225 -7.81 -14.89 -10.06
N LEU A 226 -6.55 -15.11 -10.45
CA LEU A 226 -5.98 -16.44 -10.61
C LEU A 226 -5.51 -16.98 -9.25
N ASP A 227 -5.78 -18.26 -9.01
CA ASP A 227 -5.44 -18.97 -7.78
C ASP A 227 -4.01 -19.53 -7.84
N VAL A 228 -3.02 -18.63 -7.83
CA VAL A 228 -1.60 -18.99 -7.78
C VAL A 228 -1.28 -19.58 -6.40
N GLU A 229 -0.70 -20.78 -6.35
CA GLU A 229 -0.41 -21.48 -5.09
C GLU A 229 0.44 -20.64 -4.13
N GLY A 230 1.50 -20.00 -4.62
CA GLY A 230 2.35 -19.14 -3.77
C GLY A 230 1.59 -17.97 -3.13
N PHE A 231 0.60 -17.40 -3.83
CA PHE A 231 -0.27 -16.35 -3.29
C PHE A 231 -1.25 -16.89 -2.25
N LEU A 232 -1.84 -18.07 -2.49
CA LEU A 232 -2.71 -18.73 -1.52
C LEU A 232 -1.97 -19.08 -0.23
N HIS A 233 -0.74 -19.60 -0.33
CA HIS A 233 0.12 -19.85 0.83
C HIS A 233 0.36 -18.57 1.64
N LYS A 234 0.58 -17.42 0.96
CA LYS A 234 0.73 -16.13 1.65
C LYS A 234 -0.57 -15.64 2.31
N CYS A 235 -1.74 -15.95 1.74
CA CYS A 235 -3.02 -15.67 2.39
C CYS A 235 -3.21 -16.52 3.66
N ILE A 236 -2.77 -17.78 3.65
CA ILE A 236 -2.80 -18.66 4.81
C ILE A 236 -1.82 -18.16 5.88
N GLN A 237 -0.60 -17.80 5.52
CA GLN A 237 0.37 -17.20 6.45
C GLN A 237 -0.19 -15.93 7.10
N LEU A 238 -0.89 -15.08 6.33
CA LEU A 238 -1.56 -13.90 6.89
C LEU A 238 -2.65 -14.31 7.89
N PHE A 239 -3.45 -15.33 7.59
CA PHE A 239 -4.45 -15.85 8.52
C PHE A 239 -3.83 -16.34 9.82
N GLU A 240 -2.82 -17.21 9.76
CA GLU A 240 -2.10 -17.72 10.93
C GLU A 240 -1.53 -16.57 11.78
N THR A 241 -0.94 -15.57 11.12
CA THR A 241 -0.39 -14.40 11.82
C THR A 241 -1.50 -13.58 12.51
N THR A 242 -2.70 -13.46 11.91
CA THR A 242 -3.85 -12.76 12.51
C THR A 242 -4.41 -13.46 13.74
N VAL A 243 -4.20 -14.77 13.88
CA VAL A 243 -4.62 -15.55 15.06
C VAL A 243 -3.67 -15.29 16.23
N VAL A 244 -2.36 -15.18 15.96
CA VAL A 244 -1.35 -15.02 17.00
C VAL A 244 -1.19 -13.57 17.46
N ARG A 245 -1.31 -12.59 16.54
CA ARG A 245 -1.07 -11.18 16.84
C ARG A 245 -2.16 -10.28 16.26
N HIS A 246 -2.56 -9.26 17.03
CA HIS A 246 -3.48 -8.23 16.58
C HIS A 246 -2.79 -7.10 15.80
N GLY A 247 -1.48 -6.93 15.92
CA GLY A 247 -0.68 -5.98 15.12
C GLY A 247 0.11 -6.71 14.03
N LEU A 248 -0.02 -6.30 12.78
CA LEU A 248 0.51 -7.00 11.60
C LEU A 248 1.10 -6.02 10.59
N MET A 249 2.21 -6.38 9.94
CA MET A 249 2.77 -5.62 8.83
C MET A 249 2.89 -6.50 7.58
N LEU A 250 2.22 -6.07 6.51
CA LEU A 250 2.35 -6.58 5.15
C LEU A 250 3.45 -5.78 4.46
N VAL A 251 4.63 -6.39 4.32
CA VAL A 251 5.82 -5.72 3.77
C VAL A 251 6.10 -6.24 2.37
N GLY A 252 6.40 -5.35 1.44
CA GLY A 252 6.89 -5.70 0.12
C GLY A 252 6.62 -4.60 -0.91
N PRO A 253 7.32 -4.62 -2.05
CA PRO A 253 7.17 -3.60 -3.07
C PRO A 253 5.76 -3.56 -3.69
N THR A 254 5.46 -2.50 -4.41
CA THR A 254 4.22 -2.36 -5.19
C THR A 254 4.05 -3.53 -6.16
N GLY A 255 2.80 -3.96 -6.39
CA GLY A 255 2.51 -5.06 -7.30
C GLY A 255 2.72 -6.46 -6.72
N SER A 256 3.17 -6.60 -5.46
CA SER A 256 3.29 -7.93 -4.81
C SER A 256 1.96 -8.54 -4.33
N GLY A 257 0.84 -7.86 -4.55
CA GLY A 257 -0.50 -8.37 -4.23
C GLY A 257 -0.95 -8.21 -2.78
N LYS A 258 -0.26 -7.41 -1.95
CA LYS A 258 -0.60 -7.13 -0.54
C LYS A 258 -2.08 -6.76 -0.35
N THR A 259 -2.55 -5.75 -1.09
CA THR A 259 -3.94 -5.30 -1.04
C THR A 259 -4.95 -6.40 -1.39
N LYS A 260 -4.61 -7.27 -2.35
CA LYS A 260 -5.48 -8.39 -2.75
C LYS A 260 -5.41 -9.53 -1.75
N CYS A 261 -4.27 -9.77 -1.12
CA CYS A 261 -4.07 -10.80 -0.09
C CYS A 261 -5.07 -10.66 1.05
N TYR A 262 -5.10 -9.51 1.74
CA TYR A 262 -6.05 -9.33 2.85
C TYR A 262 -7.51 -9.21 2.37
N LYS A 263 -7.77 -8.69 1.16
CA LYS A 263 -9.14 -8.62 0.60
C LYS A 263 -9.70 -10.01 0.27
N VAL A 264 -8.89 -10.90 -0.31
CA VAL A 264 -9.25 -12.30 -0.58
C VAL A 264 -9.49 -13.04 0.73
N LEU A 265 -8.59 -12.88 1.70
CA LEU A 265 -8.73 -13.47 3.03
C LEU A 265 -10.00 -12.98 3.75
N ARG A 266 -10.25 -11.67 3.77
CA ARG A 266 -11.48 -11.07 4.33
C ARG A 266 -12.74 -11.71 3.75
N ASN A 267 -12.81 -11.83 2.42
CA ASN A 267 -13.95 -12.41 1.73
C ASN A 267 -14.09 -13.92 2.01
N ALA A 268 -12.97 -14.65 2.12
CA ALA A 268 -12.96 -16.07 2.46
C ALA A 268 -13.47 -16.30 3.90
N LEU A 269 -12.95 -15.56 4.88
CA LEU A 269 -13.40 -15.62 6.27
C LEU A 269 -14.88 -15.27 6.42
N THR A 270 -15.34 -14.23 5.71
CA THR A 270 -16.76 -13.84 5.70
C THR A 270 -17.64 -14.92 5.07
N SER A 271 -17.16 -15.62 4.04
CA SER A 271 -17.90 -16.73 3.41
C SER A 271 -17.95 -17.97 4.30
N LEU A 272 -17.01 -18.11 5.23
CA LEU A 272 -16.90 -19.25 6.13
C LEU A 272 -17.59 -19.04 7.48
N ARG A 273 -18.34 -17.95 7.68
CA ARG A 273 -18.94 -17.54 8.97
C ARG A 273 -19.63 -18.66 9.78
N GLU A 274 -20.19 -19.67 9.13
CA GLU A 274 -20.92 -20.77 9.78
C GLU A 274 -20.07 -22.04 9.99
N LYS A 275 -18.82 -22.05 9.52
CA LYS A 275 -17.90 -23.18 9.66
C LYS A 275 -16.97 -23.01 10.87
N PRO A 276 -16.53 -24.13 11.49
CA PRO A 276 -15.50 -24.11 12.52
C PRO A 276 -14.13 -23.76 11.90
N SER A 277 -13.40 -22.90 12.59
CA SER A 277 -11.99 -22.56 12.39
C SER A 277 -11.12 -23.69 12.94
N PRO A 278 -9.86 -23.83 12.47
CA PRO A 278 -8.89 -24.79 13.02
C PRO A 278 -8.70 -24.70 14.54
N ASP A 279 -8.93 -23.53 15.15
CA ASP A 279 -8.87 -23.32 16.61
C ASP A 279 -10.15 -23.73 17.37
N GLY A 280 -11.15 -24.30 16.68
CA GLY A 280 -12.45 -24.69 17.26
C GLY A 280 -13.47 -23.56 17.44
N THR A 281 -13.12 -22.32 17.06
CA THR A 281 -14.04 -21.15 17.05
C THR A 281 -14.74 -21.00 15.70
N PHE A 282 -15.91 -20.38 15.62
CA PHE A 282 -16.54 -20.11 14.31
C PHE A 282 -15.84 -18.94 13.59
N PHE A 283 -15.69 -19.03 12.27
CA PHE A 283 -15.25 -17.88 11.49
C PHE A 283 -16.23 -16.72 11.63
N GLN A 284 -15.75 -15.49 11.49
CA GLN A 284 -16.55 -14.28 11.66
C GLN A 284 -16.50 -13.41 10.40
N THR A 285 -17.51 -12.56 10.24
CA THR A 285 -17.48 -11.54 9.18
C THR A 285 -16.38 -10.55 9.46
N VAL A 286 -15.66 -10.13 8.41
CA VAL A 286 -14.51 -9.24 8.55
C VAL A 286 -14.79 -7.91 7.86
N HIS A 287 -14.78 -6.81 8.62
CA HIS A 287 -14.88 -5.44 8.11
C HIS A 287 -13.49 -4.81 8.01
N THR A 288 -13.23 -4.09 6.93
CA THR A 288 -11.93 -3.42 6.69
C THR A 288 -12.11 -1.91 6.59
N TYR A 289 -11.36 -1.16 7.39
CA TYR A 289 -11.26 0.30 7.35
C TYR A 289 -9.84 0.66 6.91
N VAL A 290 -9.69 1.22 5.71
CA VAL A 290 -8.36 1.56 5.17
C VAL A 290 -8.12 3.05 5.28
N LEU A 291 -6.94 3.46 5.72
CA LEU A 291 -6.51 4.85 5.81
C LEU A 291 -5.04 5.00 5.43
N ASN A 292 -4.69 6.12 4.81
CA ASN A 292 -3.29 6.49 4.62
C ASN A 292 -2.86 7.43 5.75
N PRO A 293 -2.00 6.97 6.70
CA PRO A 293 -1.59 7.79 7.85
C PRO A 293 -0.79 9.03 7.46
N LYS A 294 -0.24 9.08 6.24
CA LYS A 294 0.54 10.21 5.71
C LYS A 294 -0.25 11.18 4.86
N SER A 295 -1.49 10.85 4.50
CA SER A 295 -2.38 11.80 3.81
C SER A 295 -2.95 12.88 4.72
N ILE A 296 -2.85 12.70 6.04
CA ILE A 296 -3.43 13.57 7.07
C ILE A 296 -2.39 13.87 8.15
N THR A 297 -2.63 14.93 8.93
CA THR A 297 -1.72 15.29 10.04
C THR A 297 -1.89 14.35 11.23
N MET A 298 -0.89 14.32 12.12
CA MET A 298 -0.94 13.54 13.36
C MET A 298 -2.14 13.94 14.25
N GLY A 299 -2.45 15.23 14.31
CA GLY A 299 -3.63 15.74 15.02
C GLY A 299 -4.94 15.29 14.39
N GLN A 300 -5.04 15.27 13.05
CA GLN A 300 -6.22 14.72 12.36
C GLN A 300 -6.35 13.20 12.51
N LEU A 301 -5.25 12.48 12.67
CA LEU A 301 -5.24 11.03 12.85
C LEU A 301 -5.74 10.63 14.25
N TYR A 302 -5.16 11.20 15.32
CA TYR A 302 -5.45 10.80 16.70
C TYR A 302 -6.40 11.73 17.46
N GLY A 303 -6.43 13.01 17.09
CA GLY A 303 -7.08 14.11 17.78
C GLY A 303 -6.07 15.14 18.29
N GLU A 304 -6.48 16.40 18.33
CA GLU A 304 -5.66 17.51 18.84
C GLU A 304 -6.51 18.56 19.58
N PHE A 305 -5.86 19.31 20.46
CA PHE A 305 -6.45 20.51 21.06
C PHE A 305 -6.21 21.70 20.15
N ASP A 306 -7.26 22.47 19.88
CA ASP A 306 -7.10 23.77 19.24
C ASP A 306 -6.36 24.71 20.20
N MET A 307 -5.26 25.33 19.74
CA MET A 307 -4.45 26.21 20.58
C MET A 307 -5.14 27.52 20.94
N LEU A 308 -6.15 27.95 20.18
CA LEU A 308 -6.89 29.19 20.40
C LEU A 308 -8.12 28.96 21.27
N THR A 309 -8.92 27.92 20.98
CA THR A 309 -10.16 27.66 21.70
C THR A 309 -9.98 26.71 22.89
N HIS A 310 -8.86 25.99 22.95
CA HIS A 310 -8.62 24.88 23.89
C HIS A 310 -9.66 23.76 23.81
N GLU A 311 -10.46 23.71 22.75
CA GLU A 311 -11.41 22.62 22.51
C GLU A 311 -10.70 21.40 21.91
N TRP A 312 -11.16 20.22 22.31
CA TRP A 312 -10.65 18.96 21.78
C TRP A 312 -11.38 18.58 20.49
N THR A 313 -10.62 18.31 19.43
CA THR A 313 -11.13 17.73 18.19
C THR A 313 -10.69 16.28 18.10
N ASP A 314 -11.65 15.37 17.94
CA ASP A 314 -11.37 13.92 17.77
C ASP A 314 -10.66 13.64 16.44
N GLY A 315 -9.82 12.60 16.43
CA GLY A 315 -9.14 12.14 15.23
C GLY A 315 -9.96 11.10 14.45
N ILE A 316 -9.59 10.90 13.19
CA ILE A 316 -10.23 9.90 12.31
C ILE A 316 -10.06 8.49 12.88
N LEU A 317 -8.83 8.13 13.28
CA LEU A 317 -8.55 6.78 13.79
C LEU A 317 -9.21 6.53 15.15
N SER A 318 -9.13 7.51 16.07
CA SER A 318 -9.76 7.39 17.40
C SER A 318 -11.28 7.24 17.27
N THR A 319 -11.91 7.97 16.35
CA THR A 319 -13.34 7.83 16.03
C THR A 319 -13.67 6.45 15.46
N LEU A 320 -12.89 5.94 14.52
CA LEU A 320 -13.11 4.61 13.92
C LEU A 320 -12.95 3.49 14.95
N ILE A 321 -11.94 3.57 15.82
CA ILE A 321 -11.74 2.59 16.89
C ILE A 321 -12.91 2.66 17.89
N ARG A 322 -13.33 3.87 18.28
CA ARG A 322 -14.48 4.08 19.18
C ARG A 322 -15.76 3.45 18.61
N GLN A 323 -16.02 3.63 17.32
CA GLN A 323 -17.14 2.98 16.63
C GLN A 323 -17.02 1.45 16.67
N GLY A 324 -15.81 0.91 16.49
CA GLY A 324 -15.56 -0.52 16.61
C GLY A 324 -15.78 -1.07 18.02
N VAL A 325 -15.38 -0.32 19.06
CA VAL A 325 -15.49 -0.77 20.46
C VAL A 325 -16.95 -0.77 20.90
N ASN A 326 -17.72 0.21 20.43
CA ASN A 326 -19.15 0.33 20.73
C ASN A 326 -20.02 -0.65 19.94
N ALA A 327 -19.45 -1.40 19.00
CA ALA A 327 -20.21 -2.33 18.20
C ALA A 327 -20.35 -3.68 18.92
N ASN A 328 -21.56 -3.98 19.39
CA ASN A 328 -21.87 -5.20 20.14
C ASN A 328 -22.03 -6.44 19.23
N ASN A 329 -21.04 -6.73 18.38
CA ASN A 329 -21.03 -7.92 17.54
C ASN A 329 -19.68 -8.63 17.56
N ALA A 330 -19.67 -9.93 17.22
CA ALA A 330 -18.47 -10.75 17.15
C ALA A 330 -17.69 -10.59 15.82
N ASP A 331 -18.05 -9.60 14.99
CA ASP A 331 -17.41 -9.37 13.69
C ASP A 331 -15.97 -8.86 13.89
N LYS A 332 -15.03 -9.41 13.12
CA LYS A 332 -13.66 -8.92 13.11
C LYS A 332 -13.57 -7.57 12.41
N ARG A 333 -12.76 -6.67 12.96
CA ARG A 333 -12.53 -5.32 12.41
C ARG A 333 -11.06 -5.10 12.15
N TRP A 334 -10.71 -4.92 10.90
CA TRP A 334 -9.34 -4.69 10.47
C TRP A 334 -9.16 -3.21 10.10
N TYR A 335 -8.28 -2.54 10.81
CA TYR A 335 -7.84 -1.18 10.49
C TYR A 335 -6.53 -1.28 9.72
N VAL A 336 -6.57 -0.94 8.43
CA VAL A 336 -5.45 -1.07 7.50
C VAL A 336 -4.83 0.30 7.27
N PHE A 337 -3.57 0.46 7.64
CA PHE A 337 -2.76 1.64 7.38
C PHE A 337 -1.98 1.41 6.08
N ASP A 338 -2.46 1.98 4.99
CA ASP A 338 -1.83 1.88 3.67
C ASP A 338 -0.97 3.12 3.41
N GLY A 339 0.34 3.00 3.62
CA GLY A 339 1.29 4.08 3.38
C GLY A 339 2.56 3.98 4.21
N PRO A 340 3.53 4.89 4.01
CA PRO A 340 4.81 4.85 4.69
C PRO A 340 4.67 4.90 6.22
N VAL A 341 5.43 4.03 6.90
CA VAL A 341 5.52 3.98 8.36
C VAL A 341 6.75 4.74 8.84
N ASP A 342 6.56 5.56 9.87
CA ASP A 342 7.68 6.19 10.57
C ASP A 342 7.55 6.12 12.09
N ALA A 343 8.67 6.37 12.76
CA ALA A 343 8.78 6.32 14.21
C ALA A 343 7.94 7.37 14.96
N VAL A 344 7.54 8.49 14.34
CA VAL A 344 6.83 9.60 15.00
C VAL A 344 5.37 9.23 15.21
N TRP A 345 4.62 8.95 14.15
CA TRP A 345 3.19 8.67 14.30
C TRP A 345 2.93 7.28 14.88
N THR A 346 3.81 6.30 14.64
CA THR A 346 3.69 4.96 15.24
C THR A 346 4.07 4.92 16.72
N LYS A 347 4.71 5.96 17.26
CA LYS A 347 5.01 6.06 18.69
C LYS A 347 3.73 5.95 19.53
N ASN A 348 2.66 6.65 19.14
CA ASN A 348 1.37 6.60 19.83
C ASN A 348 0.67 5.23 19.69
N MET A 349 1.04 4.42 18.69
CA MET A 349 0.54 3.05 18.53
C MET A 349 1.29 2.02 19.37
N SER A 350 2.41 2.40 19.99
CA SER A 350 3.24 1.45 20.75
C SER A 350 2.48 0.73 21.87
N THR A 351 1.57 1.43 22.55
CA THR A 351 0.71 0.88 23.61
C THR A 351 -0.51 0.13 23.07
N VAL A 352 -0.86 0.36 21.81
CA VAL A 352 -1.94 -0.36 21.11
C VAL A 352 -1.42 -1.71 20.63
N LEU A 353 -0.22 -1.73 20.06
CA LEU A 353 0.40 -2.91 19.44
C LEU A 353 1.02 -3.90 20.43
N ASN A 354 1.07 -3.56 21.72
CA ASN A 354 1.50 -4.48 22.77
C ASN A 354 0.31 -5.25 23.37
N ASP A 355 0.60 -6.14 24.31
CA ASP A 355 -0.39 -6.97 24.99
C ASP A 355 -1.44 -6.14 25.79
N ASN A 356 -1.19 -4.85 26.05
CA ASN A 356 -2.13 -3.99 26.78
C ASN A 356 -3.34 -3.58 25.94
N LYS A 357 -3.20 -3.51 24.60
CA LYS A 357 -4.27 -3.14 23.66
C LYS A 357 -4.99 -1.84 24.02
N LYS A 358 -4.23 -0.80 24.40
CA LYS A 358 -4.78 0.51 24.83
C LYS A 358 -4.27 1.64 23.95
N LEU A 359 -5.19 2.38 23.34
CA LEU A 359 -4.91 3.63 22.67
C LEU A 359 -5.01 4.77 23.69
N CYS A 360 -3.89 5.42 23.96
CA CYS A 360 -3.82 6.58 24.84
C CYS A 360 -3.79 7.85 23.98
N LEU A 361 -4.82 8.68 24.12
CA LEU A 361 -4.92 9.95 23.39
C LEU A 361 -4.32 11.09 24.22
N SER A 362 -3.90 12.15 23.54
CA SER A 362 -3.37 13.37 24.19
C SER A 362 -4.41 14.07 25.07
N SER A 363 -5.71 13.82 24.85
CA SER A 363 -6.80 14.25 25.74
C SER A 363 -6.77 13.59 27.12
N GLY A 364 -5.98 12.53 27.30
CA GLY A 364 -5.99 11.67 28.48
C GLY A 364 -6.99 10.52 28.39
N GLU A 365 -7.79 10.45 27.32
CA GLU A 365 -8.69 9.32 27.09
C GLU A 365 -7.91 8.04 26.77
N ILE A 366 -8.34 6.93 27.37
CA ILE A 366 -7.77 5.61 27.16
C ILE A 366 -8.83 4.69 26.56
N ILE A 367 -8.68 4.36 25.28
CA ILE A 367 -9.59 3.46 24.56
C ILE A 367 -8.96 2.05 24.54
N LYS A 368 -9.61 1.08 25.17
CA LYS A 368 -9.18 -0.33 25.14
C LYS A 368 -9.78 -1.04 23.93
N LEU A 369 -8.94 -1.63 23.09
CA LEU A 369 -9.37 -2.42 21.94
C LEU A 369 -9.95 -3.77 22.40
N THR A 370 -10.90 -4.28 21.63
CA THR A 370 -11.44 -5.63 21.81
C THR A 370 -10.56 -6.67 21.09
N GLU A 371 -10.77 -7.95 21.39
CA GLU A 371 -9.99 -9.07 20.82
C GLU A 371 -10.24 -9.25 19.30
N GLU A 372 -11.39 -8.80 18.81
CA GLU A 372 -11.82 -8.91 17.40
C GLU A 372 -11.17 -7.84 16.50
N MET A 373 -10.47 -6.87 17.09
CA MET A 373 -9.82 -5.78 16.36
C MET A 373 -8.39 -6.14 15.96
N THR A 374 -8.04 -5.84 14.71
CA THR A 374 -6.70 -6.06 14.17
C THR A 374 -6.20 -4.80 13.49
N MET A 375 -4.94 -4.45 13.75
CA MET A 375 -4.21 -3.34 13.13
C MET A 375 -3.25 -3.93 12.09
N MET A 376 -3.41 -3.55 10.83
CA MET A 376 -2.59 -4.00 9.71
C MET A 376 -1.87 -2.82 9.07
N PHE A 377 -0.57 -2.91 8.83
CA PHE A 377 0.19 -1.90 8.09
C PHE A 377 0.55 -2.48 6.72
N GLU A 378 0.13 -1.84 5.65
CA GLU A 378 0.55 -2.15 4.28
C GLU A 378 1.66 -1.17 3.89
N VAL A 379 2.89 -1.68 3.77
CA VAL A 379 4.10 -0.86 3.57
C VAL A 379 5.00 -1.43 2.47
N THR A 380 5.75 -0.54 1.82
CA THR A 380 6.79 -0.92 0.84
C THR A 380 8.00 -1.49 1.56
N ASP A 381 8.54 -0.72 2.51
CA ASP A 381 9.71 -1.03 3.34
C ASP A 381 9.51 -0.48 4.76
N LEU A 382 10.48 -0.78 5.64
CA LEU A 382 10.46 -0.39 7.05
C LEU A 382 11.72 0.39 7.45
N ALA A 383 12.40 1.03 6.50
CA ALA A 383 13.70 1.67 6.73
C ALA A 383 13.65 2.80 7.78
N VAL A 384 12.51 3.49 7.89
CA VAL A 384 12.29 4.61 8.81
C VAL A 384 11.42 4.22 10.02
N ALA A 385 11.06 2.93 10.14
CA ALA A 385 10.28 2.42 11.25
C ALA A 385 11.15 2.21 12.49
N SER A 386 10.56 2.39 13.68
CA SER A 386 11.27 2.05 14.92
C SER A 386 11.36 0.53 15.08
N PRO A 387 12.55 -0.06 15.36
CA PRO A 387 12.69 -1.50 15.64
C PRO A 387 11.79 -1.99 16.79
N ALA A 388 11.51 -1.10 17.76
CA ALA A 388 10.60 -1.38 18.85
C ALA A 388 9.13 -1.54 18.40
N THR A 389 8.73 -0.90 17.30
CA THR A 389 7.39 -1.06 16.69
C THR A 389 7.35 -2.33 15.84
N VAL A 390 8.37 -2.56 15.03
CA VAL A 390 8.50 -3.76 14.17
C VAL A 390 8.45 -5.03 15.01
N SER A 391 9.20 -5.11 16.11
CA SER A 391 9.21 -6.28 17.01
C SER A 391 7.83 -6.64 17.60
N ARG A 392 6.94 -5.67 17.75
CA ARG A 392 5.59 -5.88 18.30
C ARG A 392 4.59 -6.43 17.26
N CYS A 393 4.85 -6.22 15.97
CA CYS A 393 3.93 -6.65 14.92
C CYS A 393 4.34 -8.00 14.32
N GLY A 394 3.36 -8.79 13.88
CA GLY A 394 3.61 -9.97 13.04
C GLY A 394 4.00 -9.51 11.64
N MET A 395 5.00 -10.14 11.03
CA MET A 395 5.50 -9.74 9.71
C MET A 395 5.08 -10.77 8.67
N VAL A 396 4.53 -10.30 7.55
CA VAL A 396 4.32 -11.13 6.36
C VAL A 396 4.96 -10.42 5.18
N TYR A 397 6.05 -10.99 4.67
CA TYR A 397 6.76 -10.47 3.51
C TYR A 397 6.18 -11.05 2.21
N LEU A 398 5.77 -10.17 1.29
CA LEU A 398 5.24 -10.52 -0.03
C LEU A 398 6.22 -10.07 -1.12
N LYS A 399 6.95 -11.03 -1.69
CA LYS A 399 7.85 -10.83 -2.83
C LYS A 399 7.06 -10.83 -4.15
N PRO A 400 7.32 -9.90 -5.10
CA PRO A 400 6.65 -9.88 -6.41
C PRO A 400 6.81 -11.18 -7.22
N THR A 401 7.97 -11.83 -7.10
CA THR A 401 8.28 -13.07 -7.84
C THR A 401 7.33 -14.22 -7.50
N ILE A 402 6.67 -14.20 -6.33
CA ILE A 402 5.69 -15.23 -5.93
C ILE A 402 4.48 -15.22 -6.86
N LEU A 403 4.06 -14.05 -7.33
CA LEU A 403 2.99 -13.92 -8.31
C LEU A 403 3.51 -14.10 -9.74
N GLY A 404 4.63 -13.45 -10.06
CA GLY A 404 5.04 -13.31 -11.46
C GLY A 404 4.13 -12.36 -12.25
N LEU A 405 4.41 -12.18 -13.54
CA LEU A 405 3.65 -11.27 -14.41
C LEU A 405 2.48 -11.94 -15.12
N ASP A 406 2.60 -13.25 -15.39
CA ASP A 406 1.61 -14.02 -16.15
C ASP A 406 0.20 -13.96 -15.52
N PRO A 407 0.01 -14.03 -14.18
CA PRO A 407 -1.31 -13.89 -13.59
C PRO A 407 -1.96 -12.52 -13.85
N PHE A 408 -1.19 -11.43 -13.97
CA PHE A 408 -1.75 -10.12 -14.27
C PHE A 408 -2.40 -10.10 -15.65
N VAL A 409 -1.73 -10.69 -16.64
CA VAL A 409 -2.22 -10.82 -18.02
C VAL A 409 -3.45 -11.71 -18.07
N HIS A 410 -3.40 -12.91 -17.50
CA HIS A 410 -4.55 -13.83 -17.53
C HIS A 410 -5.79 -13.25 -16.83
N CYS A 411 -5.62 -12.59 -15.67
CA CYS A 411 -6.73 -11.94 -14.97
C CYS A 411 -7.31 -10.76 -15.76
N TRP A 412 -6.47 -10.08 -16.53
CA TRP A 412 -6.89 -8.97 -17.38
C TRP A 412 -7.66 -9.46 -18.61
N ILE A 413 -7.17 -10.50 -19.30
CA ILE A 413 -7.85 -11.09 -20.47
C ILE A 413 -9.26 -11.57 -20.12
N ARG A 414 -9.45 -12.17 -18.93
CA ARG A 414 -10.78 -12.59 -18.43
C ARG A 414 -11.76 -11.43 -18.24
N LYS A 415 -11.30 -10.18 -18.23
CA LYS A 415 -12.12 -8.97 -18.08
C LYS A 415 -12.37 -8.25 -19.40
N LEU A 416 -11.78 -8.71 -20.49
CA LEU A 416 -11.93 -8.09 -21.80
C LEU A 416 -13.37 -8.23 -22.32
N PRO A 417 -13.84 -7.28 -23.14
CA PRO A 417 -15.11 -7.42 -23.85
C PRO A 417 -15.13 -8.65 -24.75
N ASP A 418 -16.31 -9.25 -24.96
CA ASP A 418 -16.47 -10.50 -25.72
C ASP A 418 -15.81 -10.44 -27.12
N ALA A 419 -15.91 -9.31 -27.80
CA ALA A 419 -15.32 -9.08 -29.13
C ALA A 419 -13.78 -9.15 -29.17
N ILE A 420 -13.12 -8.81 -28.05
CA ILE A 420 -11.66 -8.91 -27.92
C ILE A 420 -11.27 -10.26 -27.32
N PHE A 421 -12.11 -10.79 -26.41
CA PHE A 421 -11.89 -12.07 -25.76
C PHE A 421 -11.78 -13.25 -26.74
N THR A 422 -12.50 -13.21 -27.88
CA THR A 422 -12.35 -14.20 -28.97
C THR A 422 -10.93 -14.30 -29.52
N HIS A 423 -10.13 -13.23 -29.39
CA HIS A 423 -8.73 -13.18 -29.80
C HIS A 423 -7.76 -13.32 -28.62
N GLY A 424 -8.24 -13.77 -27.46
CA GLY A 424 -7.46 -13.89 -26.22
C GLY A 424 -6.20 -14.75 -26.38
N ASP A 425 -6.27 -15.86 -27.12
CA ASP A 425 -5.12 -16.74 -27.35
C ASP A 425 -4.03 -16.05 -28.19
N LYS A 426 -4.42 -15.30 -29.22
CA LYS A 426 -3.49 -14.49 -30.02
C LYS A 426 -2.83 -13.42 -29.15
N MET A 427 -3.59 -12.81 -28.25
CA MET A 427 -3.09 -11.79 -27.33
C MET A 427 -2.10 -12.38 -26.31
N LEU A 428 -2.39 -13.56 -25.74
CA LEU A 428 -1.47 -14.29 -24.87
C LEU A 428 -0.15 -14.60 -25.59
N ALA A 429 -0.21 -15.08 -26.83
CA ALA A 429 0.97 -15.35 -27.62
C ALA A 429 1.84 -14.09 -27.81
N LEU A 430 1.24 -12.91 -28.03
CA LEU A 430 1.99 -11.66 -28.12
C LEU A 430 2.68 -11.29 -26.80
N PHE A 431 2.02 -11.48 -25.66
CA PHE A 431 2.65 -11.27 -24.36
C PHE A 431 3.84 -12.21 -24.13
N ASP A 432 3.70 -13.50 -24.45
CA ASP A 432 4.78 -14.47 -24.31
C ASP A 432 5.99 -14.15 -25.20
N LEU A 433 5.74 -13.69 -26.43
CA LEU A 433 6.78 -13.36 -27.40
C LEU A 433 7.54 -12.07 -27.09
N TYR A 434 6.86 -11.05 -26.56
CA TYR A 434 7.45 -9.71 -26.40
C TYR A 434 7.74 -9.34 -24.95
N MET A 435 6.89 -9.67 -23.97
CA MET A 435 6.94 -9.05 -22.64
C MET A 435 8.24 -9.37 -21.89
N LYS A 436 8.57 -10.66 -21.71
CA LYS A 436 9.71 -11.10 -20.88
C LYS A 436 11.06 -10.65 -21.47
N GLU A 437 11.21 -10.75 -22.78
CA GLU A 437 12.43 -10.30 -23.47
C GLU A 437 12.58 -8.78 -23.47
N THR A 438 11.48 -8.04 -23.72
CA THR A 438 11.51 -6.57 -23.70
C THR A 438 11.83 -6.08 -22.30
N LEU A 439 11.25 -6.69 -21.27
CA LEU A 439 11.57 -6.38 -19.87
C LEU A 439 13.06 -6.60 -19.59
N HIS A 440 13.62 -7.73 -20.00
CA HIS A 440 15.04 -8.01 -19.83
C HIS A 440 15.92 -6.95 -20.52
N PHE A 441 15.60 -6.61 -21.77
CA PHE A 441 16.30 -5.59 -22.54
C PHE A 441 16.26 -4.21 -21.87
N ILE A 442 15.09 -3.77 -21.37
CA ILE A 442 14.96 -2.48 -20.68
C ILE A 442 15.86 -2.45 -19.45
N ARG A 443 15.89 -3.52 -18.65
CA ARG A 443 16.69 -3.59 -17.42
C ARG A 443 18.20 -3.67 -17.66
N THR A 444 18.67 -4.23 -18.77
CA THR A 444 20.10 -4.43 -19.05
C THR A 444 20.71 -3.37 -19.96
N GLU A 445 20.01 -2.97 -21.02
CA GLU A 445 20.57 -2.15 -22.10
C GLU A 445 20.18 -0.67 -22.05
N THR A 446 19.16 -0.33 -21.23
CA THR A 446 18.61 1.03 -21.13
C THR A 446 18.68 1.57 -19.71
N LYS A 447 18.47 2.88 -19.57
CA LYS A 447 18.26 3.54 -18.29
C LYS A 447 16.88 4.16 -18.28
N GLU A 448 16.16 4.00 -17.18
CA GLU A 448 14.84 4.57 -17.01
C GLU A 448 14.95 5.97 -16.41
N VAL A 449 14.07 6.88 -16.85
CA VAL A 449 13.97 8.24 -16.30
C VAL A 449 13.45 8.21 -14.85
N ILE A 450 12.57 7.26 -14.54
CA ILE A 450 12.03 7.01 -13.21
C ILE A 450 12.13 5.51 -12.93
N PRO A 451 12.65 5.09 -11.77
CA PRO A 451 12.71 3.68 -11.45
C PRO A 451 11.30 3.08 -11.37
N THR A 452 11.09 1.99 -12.11
CA THR A 452 9.85 1.21 -12.10
C THR A 452 10.07 -0.21 -11.59
N THR A 453 8.99 -0.87 -11.20
CA THR A 453 8.91 -2.31 -10.90
C THR A 453 8.33 -3.05 -12.11
N ASP A 454 8.67 -4.32 -12.28
CA ASP A 454 8.24 -5.10 -13.46
C ASP A 454 6.71 -5.17 -13.57
N GLY A 455 6.02 -5.21 -12.42
CA GLY A 455 4.56 -5.15 -12.37
C GLY A 455 3.99 -3.84 -12.91
N GLN A 456 4.62 -2.69 -12.63
CA GLN A 456 4.19 -1.39 -13.15
C GLN A 456 4.30 -1.32 -14.67
N LEU A 457 5.41 -1.80 -15.26
CA LEU A 457 5.57 -1.85 -16.72
C LEU A 457 4.49 -2.73 -17.36
N CYS A 458 4.19 -3.88 -16.76
CA CYS A 458 3.08 -4.74 -17.18
C CYS A 458 1.73 -4.01 -17.09
N PHE A 459 1.40 -3.37 -15.96
CA PHE A 459 0.15 -2.63 -15.81
C PHE A 459 0.03 -1.45 -16.78
N SER A 460 1.12 -0.74 -17.07
CA SER A 460 1.17 0.33 -18.07
C SER A 460 0.83 -0.20 -19.46
N LEU A 461 1.43 -1.33 -19.87
CA LEU A 461 1.12 -2.02 -21.13
C LEU A 461 -0.36 -2.43 -21.20
N LEU A 462 -0.91 -3.02 -20.12
CA LEU A 462 -2.32 -3.40 -20.07
C LEU A 462 -3.25 -2.19 -20.17
N LYS A 463 -2.94 -1.07 -19.49
CA LYS A 463 -3.74 0.17 -19.56
C LYS A 463 -3.71 0.79 -20.95
N MET A 464 -2.54 0.81 -21.61
CA MET A 464 -2.42 1.29 -22.97
C MET A 464 -3.28 0.47 -23.94
N LEU A 465 -3.24 -0.86 -23.81
CA LEU A 465 -4.09 -1.76 -24.59
C LEU A 465 -5.59 -1.52 -24.32
N GLU A 466 -5.98 -1.36 -23.05
CA GLU A 466 -7.36 -1.06 -22.68
C GLU A 466 -7.91 0.20 -23.37
N CYS A 467 -7.05 1.20 -23.65
CA CYS A 467 -7.49 2.43 -24.31
C CYS A 467 -8.08 2.15 -25.70
N PHE A 468 -7.52 1.20 -26.44
CA PHE A 468 -8.05 0.77 -27.74
C PHE A 468 -9.36 -0.02 -27.61
N PHE A 469 -9.62 -0.61 -26.46
CA PHE A 469 -10.78 -1.49 -26.24
C PHE A 469 -11.99 -0.78 -25.65
N VAL A 470 -11.86 0.46 -25.19
CA VAL A 470 -12.92 1.24 -24.54
C VAL A 470 -14.18 1.36 -25.42
N THR A 471 -14.00 1.48 -26.74
CA THR A 471 -15.09 1.57 -27.72
C THR A 471 -15.96 0.31 -27.79
N PHE A 472 -15.40 -0.85 -27.41
CA PHE A 472 -16.11 -2.15 -27.39
C PHE A 472 -16.74 -2.46 -26.03
N ILE A 473 -16.57 -1.60 -25.02
CA ILE A 473 -17.19 -1.77 -23.70
C ILE A 473 -18.66 -1.29 -23.79
N PRO A 474 -19.65 -2.14 -23.44
CA PRO A 474 -21.04 -1.72 -23.41
C PRO A 474 -21.25 -0.54 -22.44
N LYS A 475 -21.81 0.58 -22.92
CA LYS A 475 -22.12 1.76 -22.10
C LYS A 475 -23.07 1.38 -20.96
N GLU A 476 -22.92 2.01 -19.79
CA GLU A 476 -23.60 1.64 -18.52
C GLU A 476 -25.13 1.57 -18.59
N ALA A 477 -25.76 2.30 -19.51
CA ALA A 477 -27.21 2.22 -19.78
C ALA A 477 -27.66 0.78 -20.10
N THR A 478 -26.83 0.02 -20.81
CA THR A 478 -27.10 -1.37 -21.23
C THR A 478 -26.97 -2.36 -20.05
N LYS A 479 -26.06 -2.10 -19.10
CA LYS A 479 -25.86 -2.94 -17.89
C LYS A 479 -27.05 -2.90 -16.92
N SER A 480 -27.75 -1.78 -16.81
CA SER A 480 -28.95 -1.69 -15.95
C SER A 480 -30.12 -2.53 -16.50
N ARG A 481 -30.22 -2.61 -17.83
CA ARG A 481 -31.22 -3.39 -18.56
C ARG A 481 -30.94 -4.90 -18.45
N LEU A 482 -29.66 -5.29 -18.57
CA LEU A 482 -29.19 -6.68 -18.38
C LEU A 482 -29.37 -7.20 -16.94
N LYS A 483 -29.11 -6.36 -15.92
CA LYS A 483 -29.31 -6.73 -14.50
C LYS A 483 -30.78 -7.00 -14.15
N LYS A 484 -31.73 -6.28 -14.75
CA LYS A 484 -33.17 -6.53 -14.56
C LYS A 484 -33.60 -7.88 -15.16
N GLN A 485 -33.04 -8.28 -16.29
CA GLN A 485 -33.34 -9.57 -16.93
C GLN A 485 -32.65 -10.77 -16.26
N GLN A 486 -31.45 -10.59 -15.70
CA GLN A 486 -30.75 -11.64 -14.95
C GLN A 486 -31.44 -12.00 -13.62
N ALA A 487 -32.10 -11.04 -12.97
CA ALA A 487 -32.83 -11.29 -11.72
C ALA A 487 -34.02 -12.26 -11.90
N GLU A 488 -34.61 -12.37 -13.08
CA GLU A 488 -35.73 -13.30 -13.35
C GLU A 488 -35.28 -14.73 -13.69
N LYS A 489 -34.06 -14.91 -14.21
CA LYS A 489 -33.56 -16.23 -14.65
C LYS A 489 -32.71 -16.98 -13.61
N THR A 490 -32.37 -16.35 -12.48
CA THR A 490 -31.52 -16.94 -11.43
C THR A 490 -32.34 -17.83 -10.48
N LYS A 491 -33.10 -18.78 -11.01
CA LYS A 491 -33.78 -19.84 -10.23
C LYS A 491 -33.23 -21.25 -10.45
N ASN A 492 -32.36 -21.47 -11.45
CA ASN A 492 -31.81 -22.80 -11.72
C ASN A 492 -30.27 -22.79 -11.70
N LEU A 493 -29.69 -23.29 -10.61
CA LEU A 493 -28.25 -23.39 -10.39
C LEU A 493 -27.75 -24.80 -10.77
N LYS A 494 -26.92 -24.90 -11.81
CA LYS A 494 -25.85 -25.92 -12.04
C LYS A 494 -25.35 -25.82 -13.49
N ALA A 495 -24.35 -24.97 -13.75
CA ALA A 495 -23.49 -25.02 -14.96
C ALA A 495 -22.25 -24.13 -14.77
N PRO A 496 -21.12 -24.39 -15.48
CA PRO A 496 -19.86 -23.66 -15.30
C PRO A 496 -19.97 -22.21 -15.77
N LEU A 497 -19.22 -21.32 -15.11
CA LEU A 497 -19.11 -19.90 -15.41
C LEU A 497 -18.51 -19.68 -16.81
N CYS A 498 -19.40 -19.49 -17.79
CA CYS A 498 -19.13 -18.96 -19.12
C CYS A 498 -19.90 -17.62 -19.25
N PRO A 499 -19.37 -16.56 -19.89
CA PRO A 499 -20.22 -15.47 -20.34
C PRO A 499 -21.14 -16.04 -21.43
N MET A 500 -22.44 -16.13 -21.14
CA MET A 500 -23.41 -16.67 -22.09
C MET A 500 -23.51 -15.78 -23.33
N LEU A 501 -23.38 -16.40 -24.51
CA LEU A 501 -23.89 -15.89 -25.78
C LEU A 501 -25.39 -15.59 -25.62
N ALA A 502 -25.72 -14.32 -25.41
CA ALA A 502 -27.09 -13.83 -25.47
C ALA A 502 -27.25 -13.02 -26.75
N ASN A 503 -28.08 -13.54 -27.67
CA ASN A 503 -28.56 -12.83 -28.84
C ASN A 503 -29.38 -11.60 -28.40
N ASP A 504 -28.78 -10.41 -28.39
CA ASP A 504 -29.49 -9.14 -28.29
C ASP A 504 -29.02 -8.20 -29.43
N ARG A 505 -29.99 -7.69 -30.19
CA ARG A 505 -29.84 -7.07 -31.52
C ARG A 505 -29.30 -5.63 -31.54
N ASP A 506 -28.79 -5.09 -30.44
CA ASP A 506 -28.42 -3.65 -30.36
C ASP A 506 -26.90 -3.35 -30.26
N CYS A 507 -26.03 -4.36 -30.36
CA CYS A 507 -24.57 -4.20 -30.57
C CYS A 507 -24.03 -5.43 -31.34
N GLN A 508 -24.46 -5.64 -32.59
CA GLN A 508 -23.86 -6.69 -33.42
C GLN A 508 -22.49 -6.21 -33.91
N VAL A 509 -21.44 -6.60 -33.20
CA VAL A 509 -20.09 -6.65 -33.76
C VAL A 509 -20.16 -7.62 -34.93
N THR A 510 -20.06 -7.12 -36.17
CA THR A 510 -20.14 -7.95 -37.36
C THR A 510 -18.91 -8.85 -37.47
N GLU A 511 -19.04 -9.97 -38.17
CA GLU A 511 -17.93 -10.92 -38.39
C GLU A 511 -16.71 -10.23 -39.03
N ASP A 512 -16.96 -9.27 -39.93
CA ASP A 512 -15.93 -8.43 -40.55
C ASP A 512 -15.15 -7.59 -39.52
N VAL A 513 -15.83 -7.06 -38.50
CA VAL A 513 -15.20 -6.29 -37.42
C VAL A 513 -14.31 -7.20 -36.58
N LEU A 514 -14.73 -8.44 -36.29
CA LEU A 514 -13.92 -9.40 -35.55
C LEU A 514 -12.64 -9.78 -36.32
N VAL A 515 -12.72 -10.00 -37.63
CA VAL A 515 -11.54 -10.28 -38.46
C VAL A 515 -10.56 -9.10 -38.46
N ARG A 516 -11.07 -7.88 -38.61
CA ARG A 516 -10.25 -6.65 -38.59
C ARG A 516 -9.61 -6.38 -37.22
N ILE A 517 -10.32 -6.65 -36.12
CA ILE A 517 -9.74 -6.63 -34.75
C ILE A 517 -8.54 -7.57 -34.69
N GLY A 518 -8.70 -8.79 -35.20
CA GLY A 518 -7.61 -9.77 -35.25
C GLY A 518 -6.39 -9.27 -36.03
N GLN A 519 -6.58 -8.49 -37.10
CA GLN A 519 -5.50 -7.89 -37.89
C GLN A 519 -4.80 -6.73 -37.16
N ALA A 520 -5.55 -5.85 -36.50
CA ALA A 520 -5.02 -4.69 -35.79
C ALA A 520 -4.33 -5.04 -34.45
N LEU A 521 -4.64 -6.20 -33.87
CA LEU A 521 -4.25 -6.59 -32.51
C LEU A 521 -2.74 -6.56 -32.28
N GLU A 522 -1.95 -7.03 -33.25
CA GLU A 522 -0.49 -7.00 -33.17
C GLU A 522 0.04 -5.56 -33.17
N SER A 523 -0.49 -4.70 -34.03
CA SER A 523 -0.09 -3.28 -34.11
C SER A 523 -0.49 -2.49 -32.87
N TRP A 524 -1.68 -2.73 -32.31
CA TRP A 524 -2.08 -2.15 -31.01
C TRP A 524 -1.18 -2.61 -29.87
N PHE A 525 -0.79 -3.88 -29.87
CA PHE A 525 0.15 -4.41 -28.88
C PHE A 525 1.52 -3.74 -28.99
N ILE A 526 2.07 -3.64 -30.20
CA ILE A 526 3.37 -2.99 -30.44
C ILE A 526 3.32 -1.51 -30.08
N PHE A 527 2.27 -0.79 -30.47
CA PHE A 527 2.06 0.60 -30.06
C PHE A 527 2.02 0.73 -28.53
N SER A 528 1.27 -0.15 -27.86
CA SER A 528 1.16 -0.15 -26.41
C SER A 528 2.49 -0.48 -25.74
N LEU A 529 3.30 -1.36 -26.32
CA LEU A 529 4.64 -1.72 -25.84
C LEU A 529 5.62 -0.54 -25.93
N ILE A 530 5.59 0.22 -27.04
CA ILE A 530 6.38 1.43 -27.22
C ILE A 530 6.01 2.47 -26.15
N TRP A 531 4.71 2.70 -25.94
CA TRP A 531 4.22 3.75 -25.04
C TRP A 531 4.06 3.31 -23.57
N SER A 532 4.48 2.09 -23.23
CA SER A 532 4.62 1.62 -21.85
C SER A 532 6.08 1.36 -21.50
N PHE A 533 6.70 0.32 -22.07
CA PHE A 533 8.10 -0.05 -21.82
C PHE A 533 9.08 0.93 -22.47
N GLY A 534 8.86 1.28 -23.75
CA GLY A 534 9.75 2.21 -24.45
C GLY A 534 9.67 3.66 -23.91
N ALA A 535 8.53 4.03 -23.32
CA ALA A 535 8.30 5.38 -22.81
C ALA A 535 9.16 5.71 -21.58
N THR A 536 9.54 4.71 -20.77
CA THR A 536 10.36 4.93 -19.56
C THR A 536 11.84 5.15 -19.85
N CYS A 537 12.31 4.78 -21.05
CA CYS A 537 13.69 4.96 -21.49
C CYS A 537 14.10 6.44 -21.60
N THR A 538 15.36 6.72 -21.29
CA THR A 538 16.03 7.97 -21.70
C THR A 538 16.11 8.09 -23.22
N ASN A 539 16.42 9.28 -23.74
CA ASN A 539 16.57 9.52 -25.18
C ASN A 539 17.57 8.57 -25.85
N GLU A 540 18.72 8.27 -25.20
CA GLU A 540 19.67 7.27 -25.68
C GLU A 540 19.07 5.85 -25.69
N GLY A 541 18.33 5.50 -24.63
CA GLY A 541 17.62 4.23 -24.53
C GLY A 541 16.55 4.06 -25.61
N ARG A 542 15.88 5.13 -26.02
CA ARG A 542 14.88 5.11 -27.10
C ARG A 542 15.46 4.70 -28.44
N VAL A 543 16.67 5.17 -28.79
CA VAL A 543 17.37 4.78 -30.02
C VAL A 543 17.72 3.29 -30.00
N LYS A 544 18.21 2.79 -28.86
CA LYS A 544 18.48 1.35 -28.71
C LYS A 544 17.19 0.51 -28.77
N PHE A 545 16.12 0.99 -28.14
CA PHE A 545 14.83 0.32 -28.12
C PHE A 545 14.20 0.24 -29.52
N ASP A 546 14.31 1.31 -30.31
CA ASP A 546 13.91 1.32 -31.71
C ASP A 546 14.59 0.19 -32.51
N ALA A 547 15.92 0.11 -32.43
CA ALA A 547 16.68 -0.92 -33.13
C ALA A 547 16.33 -2.34 -32.65
N TYR A 548 16.14 -2.52 -31.34
CA TYR A 548 15.69 -3.79 -30.75
C TYR A 548 14.31 -4.20 -31.27
N LEU A 549 13.33 -3.31 -31.21
CA LEU A 549 11.95 -3.60 -31.58
C LEU A 549 11.82 -3.91 -33.07
N ARG A 550 12.49 -3.11 -33.93
CA ARG A 550 12.53 -3.35 -35.39
C ARG A 550 13.17 -4.70 -35.72
N ARG A 551 14.28 -5.06 -35.06
CA ARG A 551 14.90 -6.39 -35.21
C ARG A 551 13.95 -7.50 -34.79
N LYS A 552 13.30 -7.37 -33.62
CA LYS A 552 12.37 -8.37 -33.10
C LYS A 552 11.15 -8.54 -34.00
N MET A 553 10.59 -7.45 -34.54
CA MET A 553 9.50 -7.51 -35.52
C MET A 553 9.91 -8.22 -36.82
N LYS A 554 11.16 -8.03 -37.28
CA LYS A 554 11.68 -8.73 -38.46
C LYS A 554 11.85 -10.23 -38.20
N GLU A 555 12.36 -10.60 -37.03
CA GLU A 555 12.49 -12.01 -36.61
C GLU A 555 11.13 -12.71 -36.53
N LEU A 556 10.13 -12.03 -35.97
CA LEU A 556 8.77 -12.55 -35.81
C LEU A 556 7.91 -12.42 -37.07
N LYS A 557 8.44 -11.83 -38.16
CA LYS A 557 7.73 -11.58 -39.42
C LYS A 557 6.41 -10.85 -39.21
N SER A 558 6.47 -9.74 -38.47
CA SER A 558 5.31 -8.91 -38.14
C SER A 558 4.52 -8.50 -39.39
N VAL A 559 3.19 -8.47 -39.27
CA VAL A 559 2.28 -8.20 -40.41
C VAL A 559 2.46 -6.79 -40.98
N LEU A 560 2.74 -5.81 -40.12
CA LEU A 560 2.88 -4.39 -40.48
C LEU A 560 4.20 -3.83 -39.93
N PRO A 561 5.32 -3.93 -40.67
CA PRO A 561 6.59 -3.33 -40.26
C PRO A 561 6.53 -1.80 -40.30
N PHE A 562 7.33 -1.15 -39.46
CA PHE A 562 7.52 0.30 -39.49
C PHE A 562 8.29 0.73 -40.75
N PRO A 563 8.04 1.94 -41.29
CA PRO A 563 8.86 2.51 -42.36
C PRO A 563 10.32 2.65 -41.94
N ASP A 564 11.24 2.59 -42.92
CA ASP A 564 12.70 2.63 -42.67
C ASP A 564 13.20 4.00 -42.18
N GLU A 565 12.47 5.07 -42.50
CA GLU A 565 12.80 6.42 -42.07
C GLU A 565 12.38 6.67 -40.61
N GLY A 566 13.17 7.46 -39.87
CA GLY A 566 12.84 7.83 -38.49
C GLY A 566 12.82 6.67 -37.49
N THR A 567 12.32 6.95 -36.28
CA THR A 567 12.22 5.97 -35.20
C THR A 567 10.80 5.47 -35.03
N VAL A 568 10.61 4.33 -34.34
CA VAL A 568 9.27 3.81 -33.96
C VAL A 568 8.42 4.82 -33.19
N TYR A 569 9.03 5.84 -32.57
CA TYR A 569 8.33 6.90 -31.82
C TYR A 569 7.79 8.02 -32.72
N ASP A 570 8.17 8.06 -34.00
CA ASP A 570 7.77 9.07 -34.97
C ASP A 570 6.50 8.68 -35.75
N TYR A 571 6.03 7.45 -35.53
CA TYR A 571 4.84 6.89 -36.14
C TYR A 571 3.71 6.67 -35.13
N ARG A 572 2.48 6.83 -35.61
CA ARG A 572 1.26 6.37 -34.94
C ARG A 572 0.59 5.29 -35.78
N PHE A 573 -0.16 4.42 -35.13
CA PHE A 573 -0.97 3.44 -35.82
C PHE A 573 -2.27 4.10 -36.31
N ASP A 574 -2.51 4.09 -37.62
CA ASP A 574 -3.80 4.41 -38.21
C ASP A 574 -4.56 3.11 -38.46
N ASP A 575 -5.72 3.00 -37.83
CA ASP A 575 -6.60 1.83 -37.91
C ASP A 575 -7.48 1.84 -39.17
N GLY A 576 -7.35 2.85 -40.03
CA GLY A 576 -8.14 3.01 -41.25
C GLY A 576 -9.54 3.59 -41.00
N GLY A 577 -9.78 4.25 -39.86
CA GLY A 577 -11.07 4.84 -39.50
C GLY A 577 -11.96 3.94 -38.64
N PHE A 578 -11.39 2.89 -38.06
CA PHE A 578 -12.10 1.82 -37.32
C PHE A 578 -12.64 2.26 -35.95
N LEU A 579 -12.00 3.21 -35.26
CA LEU A 579 -12.41 3.73 -33.95
C LEU A 579 -13.30 4.99 -33.98
N ARG A 580 -13.53 5.59 -35.16
CA ARG A 580 -14.31 6.83 -35.28
C ARG A 580 -15.82 6.54 -35.31
N THR A 581 -16.52 6.96 -34.26
CA THR A 581 -18.00 7.03 -34.21
C THR A 581 -18.54 8.44 -34.50
N ASP A 582 -17.66 9.41 -34.76
CA ASP A 582 -18.05 10.76 -35.14
C ASP A 582 -18.38 10.79 -36.64
N ASN A 583 -19.67 10.90 -36.96
CA ASN A 583 -20.21 11.26 -38.28
C ASN A 583 -19.82 12.70 -38.68
N ARG A 584 -18.53 13.08 -38.61
CA ARG A 584 -18.07 14.45 -38.88
C ARG A 584 -17.18 14.61 -40.10
N ASP A 585 -16.88 13.54 -40.79
CA ASP A 585 -16.24 13.58 -42.11
C ASP A 585 -17.14 12.77 -43.08
N GLU A 586 -18.33 13.29 -43.40
CA GLU A 586 -19.16 12.80 -44.53
C GLU A 586 -18.56 13.18 -45.90
N ASP A 587 -17.37 13.79 -45.94
CA ASP A 587 -16.79 14.41 -47.14
C ASP A 587 -15.72 13.58 -47.86
N ASP A 588 -15.40 12.36 -47.41
CA ASP A 588 -14.43 11.47 -48.11
C ASP A 588 -15.15 10.24 -48.70
N GLU A 589 -15.96 10.48 -49.73
CA GLU A 589 -16.51 9.42 -50.58
C GLU A 589 -15.36 8.64 -51.25
N GLY A 590 -15.11 7.40 -50.81
CA GLY A 590 -14.59 6.34 -51.70
C GLY A 590 -13.14 5.87 -51.58
N VAL A 591 -12.38 6.24 -50.53
CA VAL A 591 -11.03 5.66 -50.32
C VAL A 591 -11.05 4.65 -49.16
N GLU A 592 -10.91 3.35 -49.47
CA GLU A 592 -10.63 2.33 -48.45
C GLU A 592 -9.27 2.63 -47.79
N ARG A 593 -9.30 3.29 -46.62
CA ARG A 593 -8.09 3.53 -45.83
C ARG A 593 -7.62 2.20 -45.24
N LYS A 594 -6.42 1.76 -45.66
CA LYS A 594 -5.76 0.55 -45.12
C LYS A 594 -5.05 0.87 -43.80
N MET A 595 -5.00 -0.10 -42.91
CA MET A 595 -4.22 -0.02 -41.66
C MET A 595 -2.75 0.22 -41.99
N SER A 596 -2.15 1.25 -41.41
CA SER A 596 -0.76 1.60 -41.67
C SER A 596 -0.13 2.43 -40.55
N TRP A 597 1.20 2.43 -40.50
CA TRP A 597 1.97 3.32 -39.64
C TRP A 597 2.14 4.66 -40.34
N VAL A 598 1.56 5.72 -39.77
CA VAL A 598 1.60 7.08 -40.34
C VAL A 598 2.45 7.99 -39.46
N HIS A 599 3.21 8.88 -40.08
CA HIS A 599 4.02 9.85 -39.34
C HIS A 599 3.13 10.77 -38.52
N TRP A 600 3.52 11.16 -37.30
CA TRP A 600 2.68 11.98 -36.42
C TRP A 600 2.24 13.34 -37.02
N MET A 601 3.06 13.90 -37.92
CA MET A 601 2.77 15.15 -38.61
C MET A 601 1.83 14.99 -39.82
N TYR A 602 1.47 13.75 -40.17
CA TYR A 602 0.53 13.47 -41.27
C TYR A 602 -0.87 14.01 -40.92
N ASN A 603 -1.43 14.82 -41.81
CA ASN A 603 -2.71 15.53 -41.67
C ASN A 603 -2.78 16.55 -40.51
N VAL A 604 -1.64 17.07 -40.04
CA VAL A 604 -1.63 18.23 -39.12
C VAL A 604 -1.83 19.51 -39.95
N PRO A 605 -2.88 20.32 -39.71
CA PRO A 605 -3.12 21.55 -40.47
C PRO A 605 -1.94 22.52 -40.35
N GLU A 606 -1.63 23.23 -41.44
CA GLU A 606 -0.63 24.30 -41.40
C GLU A 606 -1.07 25.41 -40.44
N LEU A 607 -0.15 25.82 -39.56
CA LEU A 607 -0.42 26.84 -38.56
C LEU A 607 -0.56 28.21 -39.21
N THR A 608 -1.79 28.73 -39.29
CA THR A 608 -2.06 30.12 -39.63
C THR A 608 -2.14 30.95 -38.33
N ILE A 609 -1.19 31.88 -38.15
CA ILE A 609 -1.12 32.74 -36.95
C ILE A 609 -1.87 34.05 -37.24
N PRO A 610 -3.01 34.32 -36.59
CA PRO A 610 -3.69 35.60 -36.72
C PRO A 610 -2.83 36.73 -36.12
N PRO A 611 -2.76 37.92 -36.76
CA PRO A 611 -1.94 39.04 -36.28
C PRO A 611 -2.30 39.55 -34.87
N ALA A 612 -3.50 39.23 -34.38
CA ALA A 612 -4.01 39.68 -33.08
C ALA A 612 -3.61 38.78 -31.89
N ILE A 613 -3.01 37.60 -32.14
CA ILE A 613 -2.60 36.69 -31.07
C ILE A 613 -1.29 37.17 -30.42
N ARG A 614 -1.22 37.14 -29.09
CA ARG A 614 0.00 37.45 -28.34
C ARG A 614 1.05 36.37 -28.59
N TYR A 615 2.32 36.77 -28.72
CA TYR A 615 3.43 35.82 -28.92
C TYR A 615 3.49 34.70 -27.87
N SER A 616 3.12 34.98 -26.62
CA SER A 616 3.06 33.99 -25.53
C SER A 616 2.04 32.88 -25.74
N ASP A 617 1.02 33.13 -26.56
CA ASP A 617 -0.14 32.24 -26.75
C ASP A 617 -0.03 31.46 -28.07
N ILE A 618 1.03 31.69 -28.85
CA ILE A 618 1.34 30.97 -30.08
C ILE A 618 1.98 29.63 -29.71
N ILE A 619 1.29 28.53 -30.01
CA ILE A 619 1.81 27.18 -29.84
C ILE A 619 2.07 26.60 -31.23
N VAL A 620 3.34 26.38 -31.56
CA VAL A 620 3.71 25.71 -32.81
C VAL A 620 3.51 24.21 -32.65
N PRO A 621 2.72 23.55 -33.53
CA PRO A 621 2.55 22.11 -33.49
C PRO A 621 3.86 21.42 -33.87
N THR A 622 4.53 20.83 -32.89
CA THR A 622 5.68 19.96 -33.08
C THR A 622 5.25 18.50 -32.99
N ILE A 623 6.09 17.58 -33.49
CA ILE A 623 5.86 16.14 -33.35
C ILE A 623 5.63 15.74 -31.89
N GLU A 624 6.37 16.34 -30.95
CA GLU A 624 6.26 16.05 -29.53
C GLU A 624 4.93 16.52 -28.92
N ASN A 625 4.47 17.72 -29.31
CA ASN A 625 3.21 18.28 -28.83
C ASN A 625 2.01 17.48 -29.35
N VAL A 626 2.00 17.15 -30.64
CA VAL A 626 0.94 16.36 -31.28
C VAL A 626 0.87 14.96 -30.66
N ARG A 627 2.02 14.29 -30.53
CA ARG A 627 2.14 12.95 -29.96
C ARG A 627 1.70 12.90 -28.50
N SER A 628 2.23 13.81 -27.67
CA SER A 628 1.89 13.85 -26.24
C SER A 628 0.41 14.21 -26.05
N GLY A 629 -0.11 15.16 -26.82
CA GLY A 629 -1.53 15.54 -26.79
C GLY A 629 -2.45 14.37 -27.14
N HIS A 630 -2.11 13.58 -28.15
CA HIS A 630 -2.88 12.39 -28.53
C HIS A 630 -2.86 11.31 -27.44
N LEU A 631 -1.69 11.00 -26.86
CA LEU A 631 -1.57 10.01 -25.79
C LEU A 631 -2.33 10.44 -24.52
N ILE A 632 -2.28 11.73 -24.17
CA ILE A 632 -3.03 12.30 -23.04
C ILE A 632 -4.53 12.11 -23.27
N GLU A 633 -5.04 12.45 -24.45
CA GLU A 633 -6.46 12.26 -24.78
C GLU A 633 -6.88 10.79 -24.69
N MET A 634 -6.11 9.91 -25.32
CA MET A 634 -6.36 8.47 -25.33
C MET A 634 -6.51 7.94 -23.89
N LEU A 635 -5.58 8.28 -23.01
CA LEU A 635 -5.60 7.86 -21.61
C LEU A 635 -6.73 8.50 -20.81
N LEU A 636 -6.97 9.80 -20.96
CA LEU A 636 -8.02 10.52 -20.22
C LEU A 636 -9.43 10.07 -20.62
N VAL A 637 -9.67 9.83 -21.92
CA VAL A 637 -10.94 9.28 -22.42
C VAL A 637 -11.16 7.85 -21.90
N ALA A 638 -10.10 7.07 -21.78
CA ALA A 638 -10.11 5.76 -21.12
C ALA A 638 -10.19 5.84 -19.58
N LYS A 639 -10.33 7.04 -19.01
CA LYS A 639 -10.39 7.33 -17.56
C LYS A 639 -9.18 6.82 -16.80
N LYS A 640 -7.99 6.88 -17.43
CA LYS A 640 -6.71 6.51 -16.81
C LYS A 640 -5.98 7.77 -16.31
N PRO A 641 -5.37 7.74 -15.12
CA PRO A 641 -4.49 8.82 -14.68
C PRO A 641 -3.25 8.92 -15.56
N VAL A 642 -2.73 10.13 -15.72
CA VAL A 642 -1.54 10.41 -16.56
C VAL A 642 -0.52 11.19 -15.76
N LEU A 643 0.76 10.88 -15.93
CA LEU A 643 1.86 11.64 -15.35
C LEU A 643 2.92 11.91 -16.43
N CYS A 644 3.16 13.19 -16.68
CA CYS A 644 4.13 13.67 -17.66
C CYS A 644 5.41 14.11 -16.97
N VAL A 645 6.54 13.49 -17.29
CA VAL A 645 7.83 13.78 -16.66
C VAL A 645 8.84 14.26 -17.68
N GLY A 646 9.53 15.35 -17.36
CA GLY A 646 10.60 15.88 -18.20
C GLY A 646 11.18 17.18 -17.67
N PRO A 647 12.37 17.61 -18.14
CA PRO A 647 13.06 18.80 -17.63
C PRO A 647 12.19 20.07 -17.64
N THR A 648 12.49 21.04 -16.79
CA THR A 648 11.81 22.35 -16.81
C THR A 648 12.01 23.05 -18.16
N GLY A 649 11.00 23.77 -18.66
CA GLY A 649 11.07 24.49 -19.93
C GLY A 649 10.81 23.67 -21.20
N THR A 650 10.40 22.40 -21.08
CA THR A 650 10.11 21.49 -22.22
C THR A 650 8.67 21.57 -22.74
N GLY A 651 7.90 22.61 -22.40
CA GLY A 651 6.54 22.80 -22.89
C GLY A 651 5.46 21.86 -22.31
N LYS A 652 5.79 20.96 -21.37
CA LYS A 652 4.83 20.00 -20.76
C LYS A 652 3.52 20.65 -20.27
N THR A 653 3.63 21.65 -19.40
CA THR A 653 2.48 22.38 -18.84
C THR A 653 1.63 22.99 -19.95
N MET A 654 2.27 23.64 -20.93
CA MET A 654 1.58 24.26 -22.06
C MET A 654 0.82 23.23 -22.90
N THR A 655 1.44 22.08 -23.20
CA THR A 655 0.81 21.02 -24.00
C THR A 655 -0.40 20.43 -23.29
N ILE A 656 -0.31 20.18 -21.97
CA ILE A 656 -1.42 19.65 -21.18
C ILE A 656 -2.55 20.69 -21.08
N MET A 657 -2.24 21.94 -20.74
CA MET A 657 -3.23 23.02 -20.62
C MET A 657 -3.97 23.26 -21.94
N ASN A 658 -3.24 23.29 -23.06
CA ASN A 658 -3.82 23.47 -24.38
C ASN A 658 -4.75 22.30 -24.72
N LYS A 659 -4.29 21.07 -24.52
CA LYS A 659 -5.08 19.86 -24.82
C LYS A 659 -6.37 19.81 -24.01
N LEU A 660 -6.29 20.04 -22.70
CA LEU A 660 -7.43 20.01 -21.79
C LEU A 660 -8.46 21.12 -22.07
N THR A 661 -8.02 22.29 -22.54
CA THR A 661 -8.91 23.45 -22.73
C THR A 661 -9.53 23.49 -24.13
N ARG A 662 -8.79 23.08 -25.16
CA ARG A 662 -9.22 23.23 -26.57
C ARG A 662 -9.72 21.95 -27.21
N ASP A 663 -9.05 20.83 -26.96
CA ASP A 663 -9.18 19.62 -27.79
C ASP A 663 -9.67 18.40 -27.00
N MET A 664 -10.28 18.60 -25.83
CA MET A 664 -10.99 17.55 -25.07
C MET A 664 -12.50 17.66 -25.32
N PRO A 665 -13.26 16.55 -25.24
CA PRO A 665 -14.72 16.59 -25.35
C PRO A 665 -15.33 17.50 -24.29
N LYS A 666 -16.40 18.23 -24.62
CA LYS A 666 -17.06 19.20 -23.72
C LYS A 666 -17.54 18.61 -22.39
N GLU A 667 -17.68 17.29 -22.30
CA GLU A 667 -18.02 16.57 -21.08
C GLU A 667 -16.92 16.65 -20.01
N TYR A 668 -15.67 16.84 -20.43
CA TYR A 668 -14.50 16.95 -19.57
C TYR A 668 -14.29 18.40 -19.14
N ILE A 669 -14.20 18.62 -17.84
CA ILE A 669 -13.96 19.93 -17.23
C ILE A 669 -12.56 19.90 -16.61
N PRO A 670 -11.61 20.73 -17.07
CA PRO A 670 -10.30 20.80 -16.45
C PRO A 670 -10.28 21.76 -15.26
N GLU A 671 -9.58 21.38 -14.21
CA GLU A 671 -9.25 22.23 -13.05
C GLU A 671 -7.75 22.22 -12.85
N PHE A 672 -7.15 23.40 -12.72
CA PHE A 672 -5.70 23.57 -12.68
C PHE A 672 -5.24 23.84 -11.24
N ILE A 673 -4.31 23.02 -10.76
CA ILE A 673 -3.69 23.11 -9.44
C ILE A 673 -2.18 23.18 -9.64
N ILE A 674 -1.51 24.09 -8.95
CA ILE A 674 -0.05 24.22 -8.99
C ILE A 674 0.49 23.88 -7.61
N PHE A 675 1.37 22.90 -7.54
CA PHE A 675 2.05 22.57 -6.31
C PHE A 675 3.27 23.47 -6.08
N SER A 676 3.51 23.75 -4.81
CA SER A 676 4.64 24.52 -4.31
C SER A 676 5.20 23.84 -3.06
N ALA A 677 6.41 24.22 -2.65
CA ALA A 677 7.05 23.68 -1.46
C ALA A 677 6.21 23.79 -0.17
N LYS A 678 5.28 24.74 -0.09
CA LYS A 678 4.39 24.95 1.07
C LYS A 678 3.02 24.28 0.93
N THR A 679 2.77 23.56 -0.15
CA THR A 679 1.47 22.92 -0.39
C THR A 679 1.28 21.78 0.61
N THR A 680 0.18 21.83 1.34
CA THR A 680 -0.17 20.81 2.35
C THR A 680 -1.28 19.90 1.86
N ALA A 681 -1.39 18.70 2.45
CA ALA A 681 -2.45 17.76 2.12
C ALA A 681 -3.85 18.37 2.38
N ARG A 682 -3.99 19.10 3.49
CA ARG A 682 -5.23 19.81 3.83
C ARG A 682 -5.66 20.81 2.76
N GLN A 683 -4.74 21.67 2.31
CA GLN A 683 -5.03 22.63 1.23
C GLN A 683 -5.43 21.91 -0.06
N THR A 684 -4.75 20.82 -0.40
CA THR A 684 -5.05 20.02 -1.58
C THR A 684 -6.45 19.41 -1.50
N GLN A 685 -6.80 18.84 -0.34
CA GLN A 685 -8.14 18.29 -0.08
C GLN A 685 -9.21 19.37 -0.18
N ASP A 686 -9.01 20.54 0.44
CA ASP A 686 -9.97 21.64 0.43
C ASP A 686 -10.19 22.20 -0.99
N LEU A 687 -9.13 22.30 -1.80
CA LEU A 687 -9.23 22.73 -3.20
C LEU A 687 -10.05 21.74 -4.05
N ILE A 688 -9.81 20.43 -3.87
CA ILE A 688 -10.52 19.39 -4.61
C ILE A 688 -11.98 19.31 -4.15
N ASP A 689 -12.22 19.22 -2.85
CA ASP A 689 -13.57 19.13 -2.27
C ASP A 689 -14.39 20.38 -2.61
N GLY A 690 -13.76 21.56 -2.70
CA GLY A 690 -14.43 22.82 -3.10
C GLY A 690 -14.94 22.85 -4.53
N LYS A 691 -14.51 21.92 -5.40
CA LYS A 691 -14.94 21.79 -6.80
C LYS A 691 -15.95 20.67 -7.01
N LEU A 692 -16.32 19.95 -5.95
CA LEU A 692 -17.19 18.77 -6.04
C LEU A 692 -18.51 19.02 -5.32
N ASP A 693 -19.61 18.61 -5.97
CA ASP A 693 -20.95 18.67 -5.40
C ASP A 693 -21.32 17.37 -4.71
N LYS A 694 -22.12 17.47 -3.65
CA LYS A 694 -22.68 16.29 -2.97
C LYS A 694 -23.80 15.69 -3.82
N ARG A 695 -23.57 14.49 -4.37
CA ARG A 695 -24.58 13.76 -5.15
C ARG A 695 -25.53 12.94 -4.26
N ARG A 696 -24.98 12.20 -3.29
CA ARG A 696 -25.72 11.40 -2.31
C ARG A 696 -24.91 11.27 -1.02
N LYS A 697 -25.43 10.58 0.00
CA LYS A 697 -24.69 10.35 1.26
C LYS A 697 -23.30 9.79 0.95
N GLN A 698 -22.26 10.49 1.42
CA GLN A 698 -20.84 10.12 1.26
C GLN A 698 -20.32 10.03 -0.19
N VAL A 699 -21.07 10.49 -1.20
CA VAL A 699 -20.61 10.45 -2.60
C VAL A 699 -20.63 11.84 -3.22
N TYR A 700 -19.46 12.26 -3.71
CA TYR A 700 -19.19 13.58 -4.24
C TYR A 700 -18.67 13.46 -5.67
N GLY A 701 -19.01 14.43 -6.51
CA GLY A 701 -18.61 14.45 -7.92
C GLY A 701 -19.01 15.76 -8.58
N PRO A 702 -18.58 16.01 -9.82
CA PRO A 702 -19.07 17.14 -10.60
C PRO A 702 -20.59 17.01 -10.91
N PRO A 703 -21.21 18.04 -11.50
CA PRO A 703 -22.58 17.94 -12.03
C PRO A 703 -22.79 16.70 -12.91
N LEU A 704 -24.00 16.15 -12.92
CA LEU A 704 -24.33 14.93 -13.66
C LEU A 704 -24.02 15.08 -15.16
N GLY A 705 -23.36 14.08 -15.74
CA GLY A 705 -22.95 14.09 -17.15
C GLY A 705 -21.65 14.85 -17.44
N ARG A 706 -20.98 15.39 -16.42
CA ARG A 706 -19.64 15.98 -16.53
C ARG A 706 -18.60 15.09 -15.87
N PHE A 707 -17.36 15.20 -16.33
CA PHE A 707 -16.21 14.49 -15.81
C PHE A 707 -15.09 15.49 -15.49
N LEU A 708 -14.63 15.53 -14.24
CA LEU A 708 -13.67 16.53 -13.78
C LEU A 708 -12.25 15.98 -13.89
N VAL A 709 -11.33 16.75 -14.49
CA VAL A 709 -9.91 16.38 -14.62
C VAL A 709 -9.07 17.42 -13.88
N PHE A 710 -8.46 17.02 -12.78
CA PHE A 710 -7.52 17.86 -12.04
C PHE A 710 -6.13 17.75 -12.68
N PHE A 711 -5.64 18.84 -13.26
CA PHE A 711 -4.24 18.97 -13.64
C PHE A 711 -3.42 19.50 -12.47
N ILE A 712 -2.42 18.75 -12.05
CA ILE A 712 -1.48 19.14 -11.01
C ILE A 712 -0.12 19.39 -11.67
N ASP A 713 0.26 20.67 -11.75
CA ASP A 713 1.60 21.03 -12.17
C ASP A 713 2.59 20.94 -11.00
N ASP A 714 3.85 20.68 -11.33
CA ASP A 714 4.94 20.59 -10.36
C ASP A 714 4.66 19.60 -9.21
N LEU A 715 4.14 18.43 -9.56
CA LEU A 715 3.65 17.42 -8.61
C LEU A 715 4.67 17.03 -7.53
N ASN A 716 5.98 17.01 -7.84
CA ASN A 716 7.04 16.65 -6.90
C ASN A 716 7.59 17.82 -6.07
N MET A 717 7.06 19.04 -6.24
CA MET A 717 7.52 20.24 -5.51
C MET A 717 7.15 20.34 -4.02
N PRO A 718 6.07 19.72 -3.47
CA PRO A 718 5.78 19.81 -2.04
C PRO A 718 6.98 19.42 -1.18
N ALA A 719 7.21 20.10 -0.05
CA ALA A 719 8.34 19.77 0.81
C ALA A 719 8.26 18.32 1.32
N LEU A 720 9.41 17.63 1.29
CA LEU A 720 9.57 16.33 1.95
C LEU A 720 9.47 16.53 3.47
N GLU A 721 8.70 15.68 4.12
CA GLU A 721 8.80 15.54 5.57
C GLU A 721 10.16 14.93 5.96
N VAL A 722 10.51 14.99 7.25
CA VAL A 722 11.76 14.44 7.80
C VAL A 722 11.99 12.97 7.38
N ASN A 723 10.92 12.21 7.18
CA ASN A 723 10.93 10.80 6.84
C ASN A 723 10.73 10.53 5.34
N GLY A 724 10.81 11.55 4.48
CA GLY A 724 10.76 11.42 3.02
C GLY A 724 9.38 11.31 2.37
N ALA A 725 8.29 11.35 3.14
CA ALA A 725 6.94 11.37 2.60
C ALA A 725 6.53 12.78 2.13
N GLN A 726 5.66 12.85 1.11
CA GLN A 726 5.01 14.09 0.66
C GLN A 726 3.50 13.97 0.87
N PRO A 727 2.94 14.51 1.97
CA PRO A 727 1.52 14.34 2.32
C PRO A 727 0.50 14.67 1.21
N PRO A 728 0.65 15.74 0.41
CA PRO A 728 -0.28 16.02 -0.68
C PRO A 728 -0.34 14.89 -1.72
N ILE A 729 0.81 14.26 -1.97
CA ILE A 729 0.96 13.17 -2.92
C ILE A 729 0.33 11.89 -2.37
N GLU A 730 0.54 11.61 -1.08
CA GLU A 730 -0.06 10.48 -0.36
C GLU A 730 -1.60 10.57 -0.30
N LEU A 731 -2.16 11.78 -0.23
CA LEU A 731 -3.61 12.01 -0.33
C LEU A 731 -4.14 11.62 -1.71
N ILE A 732 -3.48 12.05 -2.79
CA ILE A 732 -3.88 11.69 -4.15
C ILE A 732 -3.75 10.18 -4.37
N ARG A 733 -2.69 9.56 -3.84
CA ARG A 733 -2.51 8.11 -3.87
C ARG A 733 -3.67 7.38 -3.19
N GLN A 734 -4.11 7.85 -2.02
CA GLN A 734 -5.27 7.27 -1.34
C GLN A 734 -6.52 7.31 -2.22
N TRP A 735 -6.73 8.40 -2.98
CA TRP A 735 -7.82 8.45 -3.95
C TRP A 735 -7.64 7.45 -5.11
N MET A 736 -6.43 7.28 -5.63
CA MET A 736 -6.18 6.30 -6.71
C MET A 736 -6.53 4.88 -6.26
N ASP A 737 -6.25 4.54 -5.00
CA ASP A 737 -6.49 3.21 -4.44
C ASP A 737 -7.94 2.95 -4.00
N PHE A 738 -8.58 3.95 -3.40
CA PHE A 738 -9.89 3.79 -2.73
C PHE A 738 -11.00 4.65 -3.32
N SER A 739 -10.71 5.45 -4.35
CA SER A 739 -11.60 6.42 -4.98
C SER A 739 -12.21 7.40 -3.97
N GLY A 740 -11.43 7.81 -2.96
CA GLY A 740 -11.93 8.65 -1.88
C GLY A 740 -10.99 8.80 -0.70
N TRP A 741 -11.39 9.63 0.26
CA TRP A 741 -10.69 9.89 1.52
C TRP A 741 -11.64 10.24 2.66
N TYR A 742 -11.15 10.25 3.89
CA TYR A 742 -11.97 10.63 5.05
C TYR A 742 -12.22 12.14 5.08
N ASP A 743 -13.42 12.52 5.51
CA ASP A 743 -13.79 13.90 5.74
C ASP A 743 -13.09 14.43 7.00
N LEU A 744 -12.50 15.63 6.88
CA LEU A 744 -11.86 16.34 7.99
C LEU A 744 -12.86 17.12 8.86
N LYS A 745 -14.07 17.38 8.34
CA LYS A 745 -15.15 18.07 9.07
C LYS A 745 -16.08 17.06 9.75
N SER A 746 -16.58 16.09 8.98
CA SER A 746 -17.39 14.98 9.49
C SER A 746 -16.50 13.79 9.84
N ILE A 747 -15.79 13.89 10.95
CA ILE A 747 -14.72 12.94 11.34
C ILE A 747 -15.27 11.50 11.36
N GLY A 748 -14.55 10.60 10.67
CA GLY A 748 -14.91 9.18 10.54
C GLY A 748 -15.78 8.83 9.33
N GLU A 749 -16.30 9.81 8.58
CA GLU A 749 -17.01 9.54 7.33
C GLU A 749 -16.03 9.43 6.15
N PHE A 750 -16.11 8.33 5.40
CA PHE A 750 -15.34 8.16 4.16
C PHE A 750 -16.10 8.78 2.97
N ARG A 751 -15.50 9.76 2.29
CA ARG A 751 -16.05 10.38 1.09
C ARG A 751 -15.56 9.65 -0.15
N LYS A 752 -16.50 9.13 -0.94
CA LYS A 752 -16.21 8.55 -2.25
C LYS A 752 -16.35 9.62 -3.34
N LEU A 753 -15.29 9.80 -4.12
CA LEU A 753 -15.26 10.71 -5.26
C LEU A 753 -15.57 9.92 -6.54
N VAL A 754 -16.49 10.43 -7.37
CA VAL A 754 -16.91 9.81 -8.63
C VAL A 754 -16.80 10.80 -9.77
N ASP A 755 -16.55 10.30 -10.98
CA ASP A 755 -16.37 11.11 -12.20
C ASP A 755 -15.25 12.15 -12.11
N VAL A 756 -14.15 11.77 -11.45
CA VAL A 756 -12.93 12.57 -11.28
C VAL A 756 -11.74 11.79 -11.84
N ASN A 757 -10.76 12.49 -12.41
CA ASN A 757 -9.46 11.94 -12.77
C ASN A 757 -8.33 12.97 -12.53
N PHE A 758 -7.09 12.51 -12.52
CA PHE A 758 -5.91 13.34 -12.29
C PHE A 758 -4.90 13.21 -13.43
N ILE A 759 -4.29 14.34 -13.78
CA ILE A 759 -3.13 14.42 -14.66
C ILE A 759 -2.05 15.24 -13.96
N GLY A 760 -0.84 14.68 -13.87
CA GLY A 760 0.30 15.33 -13.21
C GLY A 760 1.38 15.73 -14.20
N ALA A 761 2.10 16.81 -13.91
CA ALA A 761 3.38 17.11 -14.55
C ALA A 761 4.46 17.30 -13.48
N MET A 762 5.68 16.83 -13.75
CA MET A 762 6.83 17.11 -12.87
C MET A 762 8.17 17.11 -13.61
N GLY A 763 9.16 17.74 -12.97
CA GLY A 763 10.57 17.62 -13.36
C GLY A 763 11.15 16.24 -13.01
N PRO A 764 12.18 15.75 -13.74
CA PRO A 764 12.89 14.53 -13.36
C PRO A 764 13.57 14.75 -12.00
N GLN A 765 13.46 13.78 -11.11
CA GLN A 765 14.13 13.85 -9.80
C GLN A 765 15.64 13.69 -9.97
N VAL A 766 16.41 14.66 -9.46
CA VAL A 766 17.84 14.48 -9.12
C VAL A 766 17.89 13.39 -8.04
N PRO A 767 18.85 12.45 -8.02
CA PRO A 767 18.73 11.18 -7.31
C PRO A 767 18.84 11.35 -5.79
N LEU A 768 17.78 11.82 -5.14
CA LEU A 768 17.58 11.85 -3.71
C LEU A 768 16.06 11.67 -3.46
N LEU A 769 15.70 10.45 -3.04
CA LEU A 769 14.38 9.97 -2.61
C LEU A 769 13.27 9.81 -3.66
N VAL A 770 12.95 8.54 -3.91
CA VAL A 770 11.84 8.04 -4.72
C VAL A 770 10.55 8.13 -3.90
N VAL A 771 9.65 9.07 -4.24
CA VAL A 771 8.25 9.02 -3.81
C VAL A 771 7.47 8.35 -4.94
N PRO A 772 6.78 7.23 -4.71
CA PRO A 772 6.36 6.37 -5.79
C PRO A 772 4.99 6.84 -6.33
N PHE A 773 4.95 7.97 -7.04
CA PHE A 773 3.78 8.33 -7.84
C PHE A 773 3.61 7.39 -9.05
N CYS A 774 4.69 6.70 -9.44
CA CYS A 774 4.66 5.63 -10.43
C CYS A 774 3.96 4.36 -9.96
N GLN A 775 3.35 4.30 -8.76
CA GLN A 775 2.53 3.13 -8.37
C GLN A 775 1.34 2.88 -9.31
N PHE A 776 0.92 3.89 -10.08
CA PHE A 776 -0.30 3.82 -10.90
C PHE A 776 -0.19 4.33 -12.33
N LEU A 777 1.01 4.66 -12.83
CA LEU A 777 1.29 4.52 -14.26
C LEU A 777 1.59 3.04 -14.53
#